data_AF-A0A2T7UXF1-F1
#
_entry.id   AF-A0A2T7UXF1-F1
#
_cell.length_a   1.000
_cell.length_b   1.000
_cell.length_c   1.000
_cell.angle_alpha   90.00
_cell.angle_beta   90.00
_cell.angle_gamma   90.00
#
_symmetry.space_group_name_H-M   'P 1'
#
loop_
_entity.id
_entity.type
_entity.pdbx_description
1 polymer ?
#
loop_
_entity_poly.entity_id
_entity_poly.type
_entity_poly.pdbx_seq_one_letter_code
_entity_poly.pdbx_strand_id
1 'polypeptide(L)'
;MARSSYFKPNDPPAGKAGASGVSERSTRQAWESFVTSGRPDEARPRNVREPILDSWRRSAELGIDASGLVARKIADDEEIYQRRERNASLRRAALAAFRRLEPYLKEAKTILILADDQGVIIDAIGDESVLDEGQSIHLEVGGDWTESSVGTNGIGTALKTGLPIYVHASEHFVEGVQSWTCAGVPIRDPMTQAVVGVVDLSGPPQIFQQHNIALVLAAAREIEIALAEQQRQDRTQLLEAFLMSERAQLDNKVLLLDRNGRILFRRGLDDKEHPAVGSLALGSRLLPKLDGHSDQDLVKLLPPAIEARGLELLYFDGANRGAALFLKTERTPGKPLPTTRSIKPRRDVAERRIDIVGSSPRMVEAMELAERAAHTNVSVLILGETGVGKELFARLVHGSLASEKAPYVPVNCAAVSNDLIGAELFGYVDGAFTGATRGGRPGKFELANGGVLCLDEIGDMPIELQPYLLRALEQRAIYRMGDNQRRPVDVKLVSITNRDLRQEIDKGKFRRDLFYRISVVTIEVPPLRERGEDVLGLCQHFAGLYAAEFNRPALRFADQAMERLLSYPWPGNVRELRNLVQRSYLMVRGDVVTLADLPAEIREDLDDPTDESLGNILKGNSGDLESIEAGAIRRAMVAEGGNLTRVAAQLGISRPTLYRKLKNYRIGKP
;
A
#
# COMPACT_ATOMS: atom_id res chain seq x y z
N MET A 1 -15.67 -81.24 -21.10
CA MET A 1 -14.61 -82.28 -20.97
C MET A 1 -13.65 -81.85 -19.86
N ALA A 2 -13.09 -82.80 -19.10
CA ALA A 2 -11.88 -82.76 -18.22
C ALA A 2 -11.58 -81.47 -17.38
N ARG A 3 -11.45 -81.52 -16.03
CA ARG A 3 -10.25 -81.93 -15.23
C ARG A 3 -8.96 -81.18 -15.66
N SER A 4 -8.04 -80.63 -14.85
CA SER A 4 -7.60 -80.80 -13.44
C SER A 4 -6.45 -79.75 -13.16
N SER A 5 -5.77 -79.58 -12.01
CA SER A 5 -6.05 -79.65 -10.55
C SER A 5 -4.76 -79.40 -9.71
N TYR A 6 -4.87 -78.89 -8.47
CA TYR A 6 -3.86 -78.90 -7.35
C TYR A 6 -2.65 -77.91 -7.29
N PHE A 7 -2.62 -77.14 -6.19
CA PHE A 7 -1.54 -76.93 -5.17
C PHE A 7 -0.02 -76.85 -5.50
N LYS A 8 0.60 -75.69 -5.15
CA LYS A 8 1.84 -75.40 -4.34
C LYS A 8 3.16 -76.21 -4.50
N PRO A 9 4.34 -75.70 -4.02
CA PRO A 9 4.75 -74.32 -3.64
C PRO A 9 6.03 -73.85 -4.38
N ASN A 10 6.47 -72.60 -4.14
CA ASN A 10 7.89 -72.19 -4.22
C ASN A 10 8.11 -70.95 -3.35
N ASP A 11 9.24 -70.88 -2.66
CA ASP A 11 9.58 -69.77 -1.75
C ASP A 11 9.74 -68.43 -2.50
N PRO A 12 9.36 -67.29 -1.89
CA PRO A 12 9.73 -65.99 -2.41
C PRO A 12 11.25 -65.80 -2.25
N PRO A 13 12.01 -65.54 -3.33
CA PRO A 13 13.43 -65.23 -3.19
C PRO A 13 13.61 -63.92 -2.40
N ALA A 14 14.73 -63.82 -1.69
CA ALA A 14 15.07 -62.71 -0.81
C ALA A 14 14.71 -61.35 -1.42
N GLY A 15 14.03 -60.51 -0.62
CA GLY A 15 13.48 -59.23 -1.06
C GLY A 15 14.54 -58.36 -1.74
N LYS A 16 14.30 -58.02 -3.01
CA LYS A 16 15.15 -57.08 -3.74
C LYS A 16 15.04 -55.71 -3.09
N ALA A 17 16.15 -55.24 -2.52
CA ALA A 17 16.27 -53.88 -1.99
C ALA A 17 15.88 -52.85 -3.07
N GLY A 18 15.01 -51.91 -2.70
CA GLY A 18 14.61 -50.79 -3.55
C GLY A 18 15.79 -49.83 -3.77
N ALA A 19 15.96 -49.38 -5.01
CA ALA A 19 17.15 -48.65 -5.44
C ALA A 19 17.34 -47.25 -4.80
N SER A 20 18.33 -47.13 -3.90
CA SER A 20 19.20 -45.94 -3.82
C SER A 20 20.69 -46.24 -3.58
N GLY A 21 21.15 -47.41 -4.06
CA GLY A 21 22.47 -47.54 -4.70
C GLY A 21 23.74 -47.56 -3.85
N VAL A 22 23.68 -47.35 -2.54
CA VAL A 22 24.85 -47.43 -1.64
C VAL A 22 24.58 -48.46 -0.54
N SER A 23 25.57 -49.32 -0.24
CA SER A 23 25.52 -50.22 0.90
C SER A 23 26.05 -49.51 2.13
N GLU A 24 25.35 -49.57 3.26
CA GLU A 24 25.80 -48.97 4.51
C GLU A 24 27.22 -49.42 4.91
N ARG A 25 27.55 -50.70 4.65
CA ARG A 25 28.91 -51.24 4.85
C ARG A 25 29.96 -50.52 4.00
N SER A 26 29.62 -50.07 2.79
CA SER A 26 30.53 -49.34 1.91
C SER A 26 30.58 -47.84 2.21
N THR A 27 29.52 -47.26 2.78
CA THR A 27 29.57 -45.93 3.41
C THR A 27 30.54 -45.94 4.60
N ARG A 28 30.38 -46.91 5.51
CA ARG A 28 31.24 -47.03 6.70
C ARG A 28 32.71 -47.21 6.35
N GLN A 29 33.03 -48.08 5.39
CA GLN A 29 34.40 -48.23 4.89
C GLN A 29 34.97 -46.94 4.27
N ALA A 30 34.14 -46.13 3.62
CA ALA A 30 34.56 -44.83 3.09
C ALA A 30 34.80 -43.81 4.21
N TRP A 31 33.98 -43.82 5.26
CA TRP A 31 34.17 -42.99 6.46
C TRP A 31 35.45 -43.40 7.22
N GLU A 32 35.63 -44.69 7.51
CA GLU A 32 36.83 -45.26 8.18
C GLU A 32 38.11 -44.86 7.42
N SER A 33 38.11 -44.96 6.09
CA SER A 33 39.22 -44.53 5.24
C SER A 33 39.45 -43.01 5.28
N PHE A 34 38.38 -42.22 5.24
CA PHE A 34 38.45 -40.75 5.28
C PHE A 34 39.08 -40.25 6.60
N VAL A 35 38.60 -40.75 7.74
CA VAL A 35 39.09 -40.29 9.07
C VAL A 35 40.51 -40.79 9.37
N THR A 36 40.91 -41.95 8.85
CA THR A 36 42.25 -42.52 9.08
C THR A 36 43.32 -41.93 8.17
N SER A 37 42.99 -41.54 6.94
CA SER A 37 43.97 -41.09 5.93
C SER A 37 44.44 -39.64 6.11
N GLY A 38 43.66 -38.80 6.79
CA GLY A 38 44.01 -37.40 7.08
C GLY A 38 44.20 -36.51 5.84
N ARG A 39 43.79 -36.95 4.65
CA ARG A 39 43.92 -36.22 3.38
C ARG A 39 42.65 -36.35 2.54
N PRO A 40 41.90 -35.26 2.29
CA PRO A 40 40.59 -35.33 1.62
C PRO A 40 40.65 -35.50 0.08
N ASP A 41 41.77 -36.00 -0.48
CA ASP A 41 42.16 -35.75 -1.89
C ASP A 41 42.69 -36.97 -2.67
N GLU A 42 42.39 -38.20 -2.24
CA GLU A 42 42.56 -39.41 -3.06
C GLU A 42 41.20 -39.95 -3.54
N ALA A 43 40.74 -39.46 -4.69
CA ALA A 43 39.57 -39.88 -5.46
C ALA A 43 38.23 -40.00 -4.68
N ARG A 44 37.25 -39.14 -5.02
CA ARG A 44 35.87 -39.16 -4.46
C ARG A 44 35.38 -40.60 -4.25
N PRO A 45 35.08 -41.01 -2.99
CA PRO A 45 34.52 -42.33 -2.73
C PRO A 45 33.24 -42.51 -3.54
N ARG A 46 33.21 -43.52 -4.44
CA ARG A 46 32.09 -43.74 -5.38
C ARG A 46 30.73 -43.91 -4.69
N ASN A 47 30.76 -44.20 -3.40
CA ASN A 47 29.62 -44.55 -2.56
C ASN A 47 29.20 -43.42 -1.60
N VAL A 48 29.84 -42.24 -1.62
CA VAL A 48 29.48 -41.12 -0.74
C VAL A 48 28.87 -39.98 -1.56
N ARG A 49 27.72 -39.49 -1.09
CA ARG A 49 26.99 -38.38 -1.72
C ARG A 49 27.76 -37.07 -1.52
N GLU A 50 27.70 -36.19 -2.51
CA GLU A 50 28.49 -34.93 -2.51
C GLU A 50 28.26 -34.07 -1.26
N PRO A 51 27.01 -33.79 -0.83
CA PRO A 51 26.76 -32.96 0.34
C PRO A 51 27.32 -33.56 1.64
N ILE A 52 27.43 -34.89 1.72
CA ILE A 52 28.00 -35.62 2.86
C ILE A 52 29.53 -35.54 2.82
N LEU A 53 30.16 -35.80 1.67
CA LEU A 53 31.63 -35.71 1.53
C LEU A 53 32.14 -34.28 1.80
N ASP A 54 31.43 -33.27 1.31
CA ASP A 54 31.78 -31.87 1.56
C ASP A 54 31.57 -31.49 3.04
N SER A 55 30.62 -32.13 3.70
CA SER A 55 30.41 -31.97 5.15
C SER A 55 31.47 -32.68 5.98
N TRP A 56 31.91 -33.88 5.58
CA TRP A 56 33.05 -34.58 6.20
C TRP A 56 34.34 -33.76 6.09
N ARG A 57 34.59 -33.13 4.94
CA ARG A 57 35.70 -32.20 4.72
C ARG A 57 35.66 -31.02 5.68
N ARG A 58 34.53 -30.31 5.77
CA ARG A 58 34.36 -29.22 6.75
C ARG A 58 34.51 -29.68 8.20
N SER A 59 33.99 -30.87 8.53
CA SER A 59 34.09 -31.44 9.89
C SER A 59 35.54 -31.72 10.27
N ALA A 60 36.34 -32.26 9.34
CA ALA A 60 37.78 -32.48 9.53
C ALA A 60 38.59 -31.16 9.58
N GLU A 61 38.25 -30.18 8.72
CA GLU A 61 38.86 -28.83 8.74
C GLU A 61 38.58 -28.08 10.06
N LEU A 62 37.40 -28.31 10.67
CA LEU A 62 37.03 -27.80 11.99
C LEU A 62 37.68 -28.56 13.17
N GLY A 63 38.44 -29.62 12.90
CA GLY A 63 39.13 -30.41 13.92
C GLY A 63 38.19 -31.24 14.81
N ILE A 64 37.03 -31.66 14.30
CA ILE A 64 36.10 -32.52 15.03
C ILE A 64 36.73 -33.92 15.23
N ASP A 65 36.62 -34.45 16.44
CA ASP A 65 37.04 -35.81 16.75
C ASP A 65 35.97 -36.80 16.26
N ALA A 66 36.30 -37.55 15.21
CA ALA A 66 35.44 -38.58 14.64
C ALA A 66 35.13 -39.73 15.62
N SER A 67 35.97 -39.96 16.64
CA SER A 67 35.75 -40.93 17.71
C SER A 67 34.91 -40.41 18.88
N GLY A 68 34.40 -39.17 18.76
CA GLY A 68 33.48 -38.58 19.73
C GLY A 68 32.19 -39.40 19.95
N LEU A 69 31.53 -39.13 21.06
CA LEU A 69 30.35 -39.89 21.50
C LEU A 69 29.04 -39.08 21.48
N VAL A 70 29.10 -37.78 21.79
CA VAL A 70 27.90 -36.95 22.05
C VAL A 70 28.09 -35.53 21.51
N ALA A 71 27.00 -34.84 21.20
CA ALA A 71 27.02 -33.40 20.91
C ALA A 71 27.32 -32.56 22.17
N ARG A 72 27.68 -31.28 22.02
CA ARG A 72 27.71 -30.35 23.16
C ARG A 72 26.29 -30.02 23.62
N LYS A 73 26.10 -29.74 24.91
CA LYS A 73 24.82 -29.31 25.49
C LYS A 73 25.01 -28.05 26.33
N ILE A 74 24.15 -27.07 26.12
CA ILE A 74 23.98 -25.92 27.02
C ILE A 74 23.25 -26.45 28.26
N ALA A 75 23.88 -26.34 29.42
CA ALA A 75 23.34 -26.82 30.70
C ALA A 75 22.70 -25.71 31.56
N ASP A 76 22.74 -24.46 31.09
CA ASP A 76 22.14 -23.32 31.76
C ASP A 76 20.67 -23.15 31.30
N ASP A 77 19.74 -23.43 32.20
CA ASP A 77 18.30 -23.28 31.97
C ASP A 77 17.91 -21.83 31.61
N GLU A 78 18.63 -20.82 32.11
CA GLU A 78 18.37 -19.42 31.80
C GLU A 78 18.84 -19.08 30.38
N GLU A 79 19.97 -19.61 29.91
CA GLU A 79 20.38 -19.47 28.50
C GLU A 79 19.36 -20.17 27.57
N ILE A 80 18.90 -21.37 27.93
CA ILE A 80 17.86 -22.09 27.18
C ILE A 80 16.57 -21.27 27.15
N TYR A 81 16.13 -20.71 28.28
CA TYR A 81 14.93 -19.87 28.36
C TYR A 81 15.04 -18.64 27.47
N GLN A 82 16.12 -17.86 27.61
CA GLN A 82 16.38 -16.68 26.78
C GLN A 82 16.46 -17.02 25.29
N ARG A 83 17.04 -18.17 24.94
CA ARG A 83 17.11 -18.65 23.55
C ARG A 83 15.75 -19.07 23.01
N ARG A 84 14.88 -19.69 23.81
CA ARG A 84 13.49 -20.00 23.42
C ARG A 84 12.62 -18.74 23.29
N GLU A 85 12.85 -17.74 24.13
CA GLU A 85 12.19 -16.43 24.04
C GLU A 85 12.65 -15.62 22.81
N ARG A 86 13.96 -15.64 22.49
CA ARG A 86 14.51 -15.07 21.24
C ARG A 86 13.85 -15.67 20.00
N ASN A 87 13.53 -16.96 20.05
CA ASN A 87 12.93 -17.72 18.96
C ASN A 87 11.39 -17.85 19.07
N ALA A 88 10.72 -17.08 19.95
CA ALA A 88 9.29 -17.27 20.26
C ALA A 88 8.34 -17.21 19.04
N SER A 89 8.67 -16.43 18.01
CA SER A 89 7.90 -16.39 16.75
C SER A 89 8.00 -17.71 15.96
N LEU A 90 9.23 -18.21 15.75
CA LEU A 90 9.48 -19.51 15.11
C LEU A 90 8.79 -20.65 15.86
N ARG A 91 8.90 -20.68 17.19
CA ARG A 91 8.23 -21.66 18.05
C ARG A 91 6.71 -21.61 17.93
N ARG A 92 6.13 -20.40 17.90
CA ARG A 92 4.68 -20.19 17.74
C ARG A 92 4.18 -20.65 16.35
N ALA A 93 4.96 -20.41 15.30
CA ALA A 93 4.66 -20.91 13.96
C ALA A 93 4.79 -22.44 13.87
N ALA A 94 5.79 -23.04 14.53
CA ALA A 94 6.00 -24.49 14.58
C ALA A 94 4.88 -25.25 15.33
N LEU A 95 4.26 -24.63 16.33
CA LEU A 95 3.31 -25.27 17.26
C LEU A 95 2.18 -26.06 16.58
N ALA A 96 1.61 -25.54 15.49
CA ALA A 96 0.50 -26.18 14.79
C ALA A 96 0.95 -27.44 14.01
N ALA A 97 2.06 -27.33 13.26
CA ALA A 97 2.66 -28.45 12.54
C ALA A 97 3.10 -29.56 13.51
N PHE A 98 3.78 -29.18 14.59
CA PHE A 98 4.28 -30.10 15.62
C PHE A 98 3.13 -30.88 16.27
N ARG A 99 2.09 -30.20 16.79
CA ARG A 99 0.91 -30.85 17.39
C ARG A 99 0.17 -31.79 16.44
N ARG A 100 0.14 -31.50 15.14
CA ARG A 100 -0.51 -32.38 14.15
C ARG A 100 0.33 -33.63 13.86
N LEU A 101 1.66 -33.52 13.90
CA LEU A 101 2.57 -34.63 13.62
C LEU A 101 2.80 -35.54 14.83
N GLU A 102 2.75 -35.00 16.06
CA GLU A 102 3.02 -35.70 17.32
C GLU A 102 2.42 -37.13 17.42
N PRO A 103 1.13 -37.38 17.08
CA PRO A 103 0.57 -38.73 17.19
C PRO A 103 1.26 -39.75 16.25
N TYR A 104 1.61 -39.33 15.05
CA TYR A 104 2.24 -40.19 14.03
C TYR A 104 3.71 -40.48 14.34
N LEU A 105 4.40 -39.55 15.01
CA LEU A 105 5.80 -39.72 15.43
C LEU A 105 5.95 -40.86 16.46
N LYS A 106 4.99 -40.97 17.39
CA LYS A 106 4.91 -42.06 18.36
C LYS A 106 4.72 -43.42 17.69
N GLU A 107 3.79 -43.53 16.73
CA GLU A 107 3.60 -44.76 15.95
C GLU A 107 4.83 -45.14 15.11
N ALA A 108 5.54 -44.14 14.58
CA ALA A 108 6.70 -44.32 13.71
C ALA A 108 8.04 -44.53 14.43
N LYS A 109 8.09 -44.44 15.77
CA LYS A 109 9.34 -44.43 16.56
C LYS A 109 10.36 -43.41 16.04
N THR A 110 9.93 -42.16 15.95
CA THR A 110 10.77 -41.03 15.51
C THR A 110 10.52 -39.81 16.38
N ILE A 111 11.44 -38.85 16.32
CA ILE A 111 11.35 -37.56 16.99
C ILE A 111 11.45 -36.43 15.97
N LEU A 112 10.70 -35.35 16.20
CA LEU A 112 10.72 -34.13 15.42
C LEU A 112 11.27 -33.00 16.28
N ILE A 113 12.27 -32.32 15.76
CA ILE A 113 13.13 -31.40 16.47
C ILE A 113 13.06 -30.04 15.79
N LEU A 114 13.03 -28.96 16.57
CA LEU A 114 13.18 -27.59 16.11
C LEU A 114 14.50 -27.04 16.67
N ALA A 115 15.43 -26.68 15.79
CA ALA A 115 16.67 -26.00 16.13
C ALA A 115 16.66 -24.54 15.64
N ASP A 116 17.33 -23.66 16.38
CA ASP A 116 17.49 -22.25 16.00
C ASP A 116 18.55 -22.03 14.91
N ASP A 117 18.72 -20.78 14.46
CA ASP A 117 19.69 -20.39 13.44
C ASP A 117 21.17 -20.62 13.83
N GLN A 118 21.45 -20.93 15.11
CA GLN A 118 22.76 -21.33 15.62
C GLN A 118 22.89 -22.86 15.82
N GLY A 119 21.91 -23.66 15.38
CA GLY A 119 21.95 -25.12 15.49
C GLY A 119 21.67 -25.67 16.88
N VAL A 120 21.14 -24.86 17.79
CA VAL A 120 20.75 -25.31 19.14
C VAL A 120 19.28 -25.72 19.16
N ILE A 121 18.99 -26.90 19.71
CA ILE A 121 17.63 -27.42 19.82
C ILE A 121 16.81 -26.60 20.84
N ILE A 122 15.64 -26.11 20.42
CA ILE A 122 14.74 -25.24 21.20
C ILE A 122 13.37 -25.86 21.51
N ASP A 123 12.93 -26.86 20.75
CA ASP A 123 11.79 -27.74 21.05
C ASP A 123 12.02 -29.14 20.43
N ALA A 124 11.48 -30.18 21.05
CA ALA A 124 11.45 -31.54 20.52
C ALA A 124 10.15 -32.25 20.94
N ILE A 125 9.63 -33.12 20.07
CA ILE A 125 8.45 -33.98 20.31
C ILE A 125 8.66 -35.34 19.64
N GLY A 126 7.91 -36.36 20.04
CA GLY A 126 7.86 -37.64 19.33
C GLY A 126 7.58 -38.84 20.23
N ASP A 127 8.13 -39.98 19.85
CA ASP A 127 8.13 -41.18 20.69
C ASP A 127 8.98 -41.00 21.96
N GLU A 128 8.43 -41.38 23.12
CA GLU A 128 9.08 -41.19 24.42
C GLU A 128 10.36 -42.02 24.57
N SER A 129 10.40 -43.24 24.06
CA SER A 129 11.62 -44.08 24.13
C SER A 129 12.74 -43.55 23.24
N VAL A 130 12.40 -42.97 22.08
CA VAL A 130 13.38 -42.35 21.18
C VAL A 130 13.85 -41.00 21.72
N LEU A 131 13.00 -40.23 22.42
CA LEU A 131 13.45 -39.03 23.15
C LEU A 131 14.45 -39.38 24.27
N ASP A 132 14.19 -40.44 25.04
CA ASP A 132 15.11 -40.91 26.09
C ASP A 132 16.43 -41.46 25.50
N GLU A 133 16.39 -42.24 24.41
CA GLU A 133 17.60 -42.65 23.69
C GLU A 133 18.38 -41.44 23.14
N GLY A 134 17.70 -40.40 22.65
CA GLY A 134 18.31 -39.18 22.12
C GLY A 134 19.12 -38.38 23.16
N GLN A 135 18.70 -38.38 24.43
CA GLN A 135 19.44 -37.72 25.52
C GLN A 135 20.87 -38.26 25.67
N SER A 136 21.09 -39.55 25.36
CA SER A 136 22.43 -40.18 25.46
C SER A 136 23.48 -39.54 24.55
N ILE A 137 23.06 -38.82 23.51
CA ILE A 137 23.93 -38.07 22.58
C ILE A 137 23.62 -36.55 22.58
N HIS A 138 22.82 -36.09 23.54
CA HIS A 138 22.29 -34.72 23.65
C HIS A 138 21.43 -34.28 22.44
N LEU A 139 20.66 -35.19 21.84
CA LEU A 139 19.63 -34.90 20.83
C LEU A 139 18.32 -34.44 21.50
N GLU A 140 18.43 -33.36 22.27
CA GLU A 140 17.39 -32.82 23.16
C GLU A 140 17.53 -31.29 23.28
N VAL A 141 16.56 -30.62 23.94
CA VAL A 141 16.60 -29.16 24.15
C VAL A 141 17.90 -28.73 24.83
N GLY A 142 18.57 -27.73 24.26
CA GLY A 142 19.89 -27.26 24.67
C GLY A 142 21.08 -27.94 23.96
N GLY A 143 20.87 -29.02 23.20
CA GLY A 143 21.91 -29.63 22.38
C GLY A 143 22.35 -28.74 21.22
N ASP A 144 23.67 -28.55 21.04
CA ASP A 144 24.33 -27.87 19.91
C ASP A 144 24.69 -28.90 18.84
N TRP A 145 23.94 -28.86 17.73
CA TRP A 145 24.07 -29.77 16.59
C TRP A 145 24.72 -29.10 15.38
N THR A 146 25.58 -28.09 15.59
CA THR A 146 26.40 -27.52 14.52
C THR A 146 27.46 -28.50 14.01
N GLU A 147 27.93 -28.32 12.76
CA GLU A 147 29.09 -29.06 12.26
C GLU A 147 30.36 -28.80 13.10
N SER A 148 30.44 -27.66 13.79
CA SER A 148 31.48 -27.31 14.76
C SER A 148 31.35 -27.98 16.14
N SER A 149 30.27 -28.72 16.39
CA SER A 149 30.01 -29.46 17.63
C SER A 149 30.13 -30.97 17.42
N VAL A 150 29.44 -31.50 16.39
CA VAL A 150 29.30 -32.95 16.16
C VAL A 150 29.57 -33.35 14.69
N GLY A 151 30.15 -32.45 13.89
CA GLY A 151 30.40 -32.68 12.48
C GLY A 151 29.11 -32.90 11.67
N THR A 152 29.20 -33.73 10.63
CA THR A 152 28.09 -33.98 9.68
C THR A 152 26.87 -34.60 10.36
N ASN A 153 25.75 -33.89 10.29
CA ASN A 153 24.46 -34.27 10.87
C ASN A 153 23.30 -33.52 10.18
N GLY A 154 22.04 -33.92 10.43
CA GLY A 154 20.88 -33.34 9.78
C GLY A 154 20.72 -31.82 9.98
N ILE A 155 20.87 -31.35 11.23
CA ILE A 155 20.67 -29.94 11.63
C ILE A 155 21.82 -29.06 11.10
N GLY A 156 23.06 -29.37 11.50
CA GLY A 156 24.23 -28.56 11.19
C GLY A 156 24.51 -28.45 9.69
N THR A 157 24.34 -29.56 8.95
CA THR A 157 24.57 -29.57 7.50
C THR A 157 23.43 -28.91 6.72
N ALA A 158 22.19 -28.98 7.21
CA ALA A 158 21.08 -28.19 6.64
C ALA A 158 21.29 -26.69 6.84
N LEU A 159 21.73 -26.25 8.03
CA LEU A 159 22.10 -24.84 8.29
C LEU A 159 23.25 -24.39 7.37
N LYS A 160 24.31 -25.19 7.25
CA LYS A 160 25.51 -24.82 6.50
C LYS A 160 25.29 -24.76 4.98
N THR A 161 24.42 -25.61 4.44
CA THR A 161 24.11 -25.66 3.00
C THR A 161 22.90 -24.81 2.60
N GLY A 162 21.99 -24.53 3.53
CA GLY A 162 20.69 -23.92 3.23
C GLY A 162 19.77 -24.82 2.40
N LEU A 163 20.04 -26.12 2.32
CA LEU A 163 19.27 -27.11 1.57
C LEU A 163 18.68 -28.18 2.49
N PRO A 164 17.60 -28.89 2.08
CA PRO A 164 17.18 -30.13 2.71
C PRO A 164 18.29 -31.17 2.68
N ILE A 165 18.67 -31.71 3.84
CA ILE A 165 19.73 -32.71 3.99
C ILE A 165 19.16 -33.95 4.67
N TYR A 166 19.64 -35.10 4.21
CA TYR A 166 19.41 -36.41 4.82
C TYR A 166 20.77 -36.98 5.17
N VAL A 167 20.95 -37.51 6.38
CA VAL A 167 22.19 -38.14 6.85
C VAL A 167 21.82 -39.48 7.49
N HIS A 168 22.34 -40.57 6.95
CA HIS A 168 22.01 -41.93 7.34
C HIS A 168 23.20 -42.63 7.99
N ALA A 169 23.04 -43.08 9.23
CA ALA A 169 23.98 -43.95 9.93
C ALA A 169 25.44 -43.50 9.79
N SER A 170 26.32 -44.27 9.12
CA SER A 170 27.74 -43.95 8.94
C SER A 170 28.04 -42.72 8.05
N GLU A 171 27.03 -42.03 7.53
CA GLU A 171 27.19 -40.69 6.96
C GLU A 171 27.40 -39.61 8.04
N HIS A 172 27.03 -39.88 9.31
CA HIS A 172 27.36 -39.01 10.44
C HIS A 172 28.88 -39.02 10.69
N PHE A 173 29.45 -37.83 10.92
CA PHE A 173 30.90 -37.71 11.05
C PHE A 173 31.45 -38.28 12.35
N VAL A 174 30.67 -38.19 13.44
CA VAL A 174 31.04 -38.66 14.79
C VAL A 174 30.44 -40.05 15.01
N GLU A 175 31.26 -41.02 15.42
CA GLU A 175 30.88 -42.43 15.54
C GLU A 175 29.69 -42.65 16.49
N GLY A 176 29.64 -41.94 17.63
CA GLY A 176 28.54 -42.05 18.60
C GLY A 176 27.15 -41.71 18.05
N VAL A 177 27.06 -40.99 16.92
CA VAL A 177 25.80 -40.61 16.27
C VAL A 177 25.42 -41.55 15.13
N GLN A 178 26.30 -42.47 14.70
CA GLN A 178 26.04 -43.38 13.57
C GLN A 178 24.94 -44.42 13.83
N SER A 179 24.44 -44.52 15.07
CA SER A 179 23.23 -45.25 15.43
C SER A 179 21.92 -44.53 15.01
N TRP A 180 21.99 -43.34 14.41
CA TRP A 180 20.85 -42.50 14.04
C TRP A 180 20.75 -42.23 12.53
N THR A 181 19.56 -41.85 12.09
CA THR A 181 19.30 -41.23 10.78
C THR A 181 18.51 -39.95 11.00
N CYS A 182 18.92 -38.88 10.32
CA CYS A 182 18.37 -37.53 10.45
C CYS A 182 17.95 -36.98 9.09
N ALA A 183 16.86 -36.22 9.05
CA ALA A 183 16.39 -35.49 7.88
C ALA A 183 16.10 -34.04 8.27
N GLY A 184 17.06 -33.15 8.02
CA GLY A 184 17.00 -31.73 8.37
C GLY A 184 16.53 -30.88 7.19
N VAL A 185 15.55 -30.01 7.44
CA VAL A 185 15.06 -29.04 6.45
C VAL A 185 15.14 -27.62 7.03
N PRO A 186 15.86 -26.70 6.36
CA PRO A 186 15.96 -25.31 6.80
C PRO A 186 14.63 -24.59 6.63
N ILE A 187 14.28 -23.79 7.64
CA ILE A 187 13.10 -22.92 7.66
C ILE A 187 13.56 -21.51 7.31
N ARG A 188 12.93 -20.87 6.33
CA ARG A 188 13.32 -19.53 5.85
C ARG A 188 12.41 -18.43 6.37
N ASP A 189 13.01 -17.28 6.68
CA ASP A 189 12.28 -16.05 6.94
C ASP A 189 11.52 -15.59 5.67
N PRO A 190 10.19 -15.39 5.73
CA PRO A 190 9.39 -15.04 4.55
C PRO A 190 9.88 -13.78 3.81
N MET A 191 10.39 -12.78 4.52
CA MET A 191 10.85 -11.51 3.92
C MET A 191 12.28 -11.55 3.40
N THR A 192 13.22 -12.02 4.23
CA THR A 192 14.67 -11.95 3.96
C THR A 192 15.24 -13.20 3.30
N GLN A 193 14.47 -14.30 3.27
CA GLN A 193 14.88 -15.63 2.80
C GLN A 193 16.07 -16.25 3.55
N ALA A 194 16.56 -15.61 4.61
CA ALA A 194 17.56 -16.14 5.52
C ALA A 194 17.03 -17.38 6.26
N VAL A 195 17.91 -18.33 6.57
CA VAL A 195 17.53 -19.49 7.40
C VAL A 195 17.40 -19.03 8.86
N VAL A 196 16.24 -19.26 9.47
CA VAL A 196 15.94 -18.88 10.86
C VAL A 196 15.94 -20.05 11.83
N GLY A 197 16.07 -21.27 11.31
CA GLY A 197 16.15 -22.50 12.07
C GLY A 197 16.07 -23.72 11.15
N VAL A 198 16.09 -24.91 11.74
CA VAL A 198 15.89 -26.18 11.05
C VAL A 198 14.81 -26.97 11.77
N VAL A 199 13.91 -27.60 11.01
CA VAL A 199 13.15 -28.74 11.51
C VAL A 199 13.85 -30.02 11.07
N ASP A 200 14.17 -30.89 12.02
CA ASP A 200 14.79 -32.19 11.77
C ASP A 200 13.87 -33.31 12.23
N LEU A 201 13.80 -34.40 11.47
CA LEU A 201 13.21 -35.65 11.92
C LEU A 201 14.34 -36.66 12.11
N SER A 202 14.45 -37.22 13.31
CA SER A 202 15.50 -38.17 13.68
C SER A 202 14.92 -39.50 14.17
N GLY A 203 15.66 -40.59 14.00
CA GLY A 203 15.33 -41.89 14.59
C GLY A 203 16.21 -43.05 14.13
N PRO A 204 15.89 -44.29 14.53
CA PRO A 204 16.72 -45.46 14.24
C PRO A 204 16.81 -45.81 12.74
N PRO A 205 18.01 -46.07 12.18
CA PRO A 205 18.23 -46.36 10.75
C PRO A 205 17.41 -47.50 10.15
N GLN A 206 16.93 -48.44 10.98
CA GLN A 206 16.17 -49.61 10.54
C GLN A 206 14.72 -49.27 10.19
N ILE A 207 14.19 -48.18 10.77
CA ILE A 207 12.81 -47.71 10.59
C ILE A 207 12.79 -46.48 9.69
N PHE A 208 13.84 -45.65 9.76
CA PHE A 208 13.94 -44.43 8.98
C PHE A 208 14.09 -44.71 7.48
N GLN A 209 13.30 -44.02 6.65
CA GLN A 209 13.31 -44.17 5.20
C GLN A 209 13.59 -42.83 4.53
N GLN A 210 14.28 -42.84 3.38
CA GLN A 210 14.64 -41.63 2.65
C GLN A 210 13.41 -40.80 2.21
N HIS A 211 12.23 -41.41 2.06
CA HIS A 211 11.00 -40.69 1.74
C HIS A 211 10.48 -39.82 2.91
N ASN A 212 10.95 -40.04 4.14
CA ASN A 212 10.58 -39.23 5.32
C ASN A 212 10.95 -37.75 5.14
N ILE A 213 11.94 -37.42 4.30
CA ILE A 213 12.30 -36.03 3.94
C ILE A 213 11.07 -35.25 3.45
N ALA A 214 10.14 -35.89 2.74
CA ALA A 214 8.93 -35.24 2.25
C ALA A 214 7.99 -34.78 3.38
N LEU A 215 7.95 -35.51 4.50
CA LEU A 215 7.20 -35.13 5.70
C LEU A 215 7.83 -33.89 6.36
N VAL A 216 9.15 -33.90 6.52
CA VAL A 216 9.89 -32.77 7.12
C VAL A 216 9.81 -31.52 6.24
N LEU A 217 9.88 -31.69 4.91
CA LEU A 217 9.73 -30.61 3.94
C LEU A 217 8.32 -30.01 3.97
N ALA A 218 7.29 -30.84 4.12
CA ALA A 218 5.92 -30.37 4.32
C ALA A 218 5.75 -29.63 5.64
N ALA A 219 6.38 -30.12 6.73
CA ALA A 219 6.40 -29.43 8.02
C ALA A 219 7.08 -28.06 7.91
N ALA A 220 8.32 -28.00 7.39
CA ALA A 220 9.05 -26.75 7.18
C ALA A 220 8.22 -25.72 6.38
N ARG A 221 7.61 -26.17 5.28
CA ARG A 221 6.76 -25.33 4.42
C ARG A 221 5.54 -24.75 5.17
N GLU A 222 4.93 -25.52 6.07
CA GLU A 222 3.84 -25.02 6.91
C GLU A 222 4.33 -23.99 7.93
N ILE A 223 5.50 -24.21 8.54
CA ILE A 223 6.10 -23.26 9.48
C ILE A 223 6.41 -21.94 8.77
N GLU A 224 6.94 -21.98 7.55
CA GLU A 224 7.17 -20.79 6.70
C GLU A 224 5.86 -20.06 6.38
N ILE A 225 4.77 -20.77 6.07
CA ILE A 225 3.45 -20.18 5.82
C ILE A 225 2.90 -19.54 7.11
N ALA A 226 3.02 -20.20 8.25
CA ALA A 226 2.59 -19.67 9.55
C ALA A 226 3.40 -18.44 9.98
N LEU A 227 4.72 -18.42 9.72
CA LEU A 227 5.57 -17.24 9.89
C LEU A 227 5.14 -16.09 8.98
N ALA A 228 4.85 -16.35 7.71
CA ALA A 228 4.42 -15.33 6.76
C ALA A 228 3.09 -14.69 7.17
N GLU A 229 2.14 -15.50 7.67
CA GLU A 229 0.86 -15.01 8.16
C GLU A 229 1.01 -14.21 9.46
N GLN A 230 1.86 -14.65 10.40
CA GLN A 230 2.19 -13.87 11.61
C GLN A 230 2.81 -12.51 11.26
N GLN A 231 3.83 -12.48 10.41
CA GLN A 231 4.48 -11.24 9.96
C GLN A 231 3.49 -10.31 9.24
N ARG A 232 2.54 -10.85 8.47
CA ARG A 232 1.49 -10.09 7.80
C ARG A 232 0.53 -9.44 8.80
N GLN A 233 0.08 -10.19 9.82
CA GLN A 233 -0.81 -9.69 10.87
C GLN A 233 -0.13 -8.62 11.73
N ASP A 234 1.11 -8.88 12.20
CA ASP A 234 1.89 -7.92 12.98
C ASP A 234 2.14 -6.63 12.19
N ARG A 235 2.43 -6.73 10.88
CA ARG A 235 2.59 -5.56 10.01
C ARG A 235 1.30 -4.76 9.82
N THR A 236 0.15 -5.42 9.65
CA THR A 236 -1.14 -4.73 9.57
C THR A 236 -1.44 -3.97 10.86
N GLN A 237 -1.28 -4.61 12.02
CA GLN A 237 -1.53 -3.97 13.31
C GLN A 237 -0.53 -2.85 13.64
N LEU A 238 0.73 -2.96 13.20
CA LEU A 238 1.70 -1.88 13.29
C LEU A 238 1.31 -0.67 12.42
N LEU A 239 0.78 -0.91 11.22
CA LEU A 239 0.28 0.15 10.33
C LEU A 239 -0.99 0.79 10.88
N GLU A 240 -1.91 0.02 11.46
CA GLU A 240 -3.10 0.54 12.13
C GLU A 240 -2.75 1.37 13.36
N ALA A 241 -1.84 0.89 14.22
CA ALA A 241 -1.29 1.67 15.33
C ALA A 241 -0.62 2.97 14.87
N PHE A 242 0.12 2.93 13.76
CA PHE A 242 0.70 4.13 13.17
C PHE A 242 -0.36 5.09 12.62
N LEU A 243 -1.40 4.61 11.95
CA LEU A 243 -2.50 5.46 11.47
C LEU A 243 -3.30 6.11 12.60
N MET A 244 -3.30 5.51 13.80
CA MET A 244 -3.87 6.08 15.02
C MET A 244 -2.94 7.06 15.75
N SER A 245 -1.65 7.14 15.38
CA SER A 245 -0.69 8.08 15.98
C SER A 245 -0.89 9.50 15.44
N GLU A 246 -0.98 10.48 16.35
CA GLU A 246 -1.05 11.90 16.02
C GLU A 246 0.18 12.38 15.21
N ARG A 247 1.36 11.78 15.43
CA ARG A 247 2.59 12.16 14.72
C ARG A 247 2.69 11.60 13.30
N ALA A 248 1.91 10.57 12.96
CA ALA A 248 1.95 9.95 11.62
C ALA A 248 1.59 10.91 10.48
N GLN A 249 0.84 11.97 10.80
CA GLN A 249 0.43 13.03 9.87
C GLN A 249 1.47 14.15 9.70
N LEU A 250 2.46 14.28 10.61
CA LEU A 250 3.31 15.45 10.73
C LEU A 250 4.70 15.33 10.06
N ASP A 251 5.19 14.11 9.81
CA ASP A 251 6.56 13.87 9.35
C ASP A 251 6.64 13.04 8.06
N ASN A 252 7.32 13.61 7.06
CA ASN A 252 7.48 13.00 5.73
C ASN A 252 8.53 11.87 5.70
N LYS A 253 9.54 11.90 6.57
CA LYS A 253 10.61 10.89 6.68
C LYS A 253 10.39 10.01 7.93
N VAL A 254 9.84 8.82 7.75
CA VAL A 254 9.52 7.88 8.84
C VAL A 254 9.92 6.45 8.50
N LEU A 255 10.42 5.75 9.52
CA LEU A 255 10.67 4.32 9.53
C LEU A 255 9.72 3.66 10.54
N LEU A 256 9.07 2.55 10.16
CA LEU A 256 8.34 1.71 11.12
C LEU A 256 9.16 0.47 11.44
N LEU A 257 9.33 0.25 12.74
CA LEU A 257 10.08 -0.86 13.32
C LEU A 257 9.12 -1.88 13.93
N ASP A 258 9.38 -3.17 13.75
CA ASP A 258 8.69 -4.22 14.51
C ASP A 258 9.13 -4.23 15.99
N ARG A 259 8.47 -5.05 16.82
CA ARG A 259 8.85 -5.25 18.24
C ARG A 259 10.30 -5.69 18.46
N ASN A 260 10.97 -6.22 17.44
CA ASN A 260 12.37 -6.67 17.50
C ASN A 260 13.36 -5.59 17.04
N GLY A 261 12.88 -4.42 16.61
CA GLY A 261 13.66 -3.31 16.09
C GLY A 261 14.03 -3.44 14.60
N ARG A 262 13.35 -4.30 13.83
CA ARG A 262 13.56 -4.47 12.38
C ARG A 262 12.71 -3.52 11.55
N ILE A 263 13.28 -2.95 10.50
CA ILE A 263 12.58 -1.99 9.60
C ILE A 263 11.58 -2.75 8.71
N LEU A 264 10.27 -2.53 8.93
CA LEU A 264 9.20 -3.12 8.09
C LEU A 264 8.67 -2.15 7.03
N PHE A 265 8.83 -0.84 7.24
CA PHE A 265 8.34 0.18 6.33
C PHE A 265 9.24 1.42 6.35
N ARG A 266 9.35 2.09 5.20
CA ARG A 266 10.06 3.36 5.03
C ARG A 266 9.24 4.30 4.15
N ARG A 267 9.19 5.59 4.53
CA ARG A 267 8.56 6.68 3.77
C ARG A 267 9.51 7.88 3.75
N GLY A 268 9.64 8.54 2.60
CA GLY A 268 10.46 9.75 2.43
C GLY A 268 11.98 9.55 2.47
N LEU A 269 12.47 8.32 2.30
CA LEU A 269 13.91 8.02 2.22
C LEU A 269 14.31 7.64 0.80
N ASP A 270 14.97 8.56 0.11
CA ASP A 270 15.65 8.28 -1.15
C ASP A 270 17.02 7.64 -0.88
N ASP A 271 17.30 6.53 -1.59
CA ASP A 271 18.55 5.77 -1.47
C ASP A 271 19.82 6.54 -1.88
N LYS A 272 19.66 7.79 -2.34
CA LYS A 272 20.76 8.71 -2.71
C LYS A 272 21.07 9.75 -1.62
N GLU A 273 20.20 9.97 -0.64
CA GLU A 273 20.31 11.09 0.30
C GLU A 273 20.95 10.73 1.66
N HIS A 274 20.93 9.46 2.08
CA HIS A 274 21.40 9.08 3.41
C HIS A 274 22.73 8.30 3.35
N PRO A 275 23.81 8.73 4.02
CA PRO A 275 25.12 8.05 3.98
C PRO A 275 25.15 6.66 4.65
N ALA A 276 24.01 6.16 5.14
CA ALA A 276 23.88 4.91 5.89
C ALA A 276 23.01 3.84 5.18
N VAL A 277 22.90 3.90 3.84
CA VAL A 277 21.97 3.12 2.99
C VAL A 277 21.85 1.63 3.38
N GLY A 278 22.95 0.95 3.67
CA GLY A 278 22.93 -0.48 4.05
C GLY A 278 22.26 -0.79 5.40
N SER A 279 22.27 0.16 6.34
CA SER A 279 21.68 0.00 7.67
C SER A 279 20.17 0.27 7.72
N LEU A 280 19.63 0.94 6.69
CA LEU A 280 18.22 1.34 6.59
C LEU A 280 17.40 0.51 5.59
N ALA A 281 17.91 -0.65 5.20
CA ALA A 281 17.23 -1.58 4.30
C ALA A 281 16.00 -2.23 4.97
N LEU A 282 14.97 -2.58 4.19
CA LEU A 282 13.83 -3.35 4.72
C LEU A 282 14.32 -4.71 5.25
N GLY A 283 13.82 -5.10 6.42
CA GLY A 283 14.26 -6.30 7.15
C GLY A 283 15.55 -6.14 7.95
N SER A 284 16.33 -5.06 7.77
CA SER A 284 17.51 -4.81 8.62
C SER A 284 17.07 -4.49 10.05
N ARG A 285 17.90 -4.91 11.02
CA ARG A 285 17.68 -4.60 12.44
C ARG A 285 18.35 -3.28 12.79
N LEU A 286 17.55 -2.29 13.14
CA LEU A 286 18.00 -0.95 13.53
C LEU A 286 18.14 -0.79 15.05
N LEU A 287 17.25 -1.41 15.82
CA LEU A 287 17.22 -1.37 17.29
C LEU A 287 17.19 -2.79 17.88
N PRO A 288 17.52 -2.96 19.18
CA PRO A 288 17.24 -4.19 19.92
C PRO A 288 15.72 -4.43 20.07
N LYS A 289 15.33 -5.47 20.82
CA LYS A 289 13.91 -5.73 21.13
C LYS A 289 13.36 -4.50 21.89
N LEU A 290 12.19 -4.02 21.48
CA LEU A 290 11.62 -2.77 21.97
C LEU A 290 10.91 -2.95 23.33
N ASP A 291 10.42 -4.16 23.59
CA ASP A 291 9.72 -4.50 24.84
C ASP A 291 10.62 -4.26 26.06
N GLY A 292 10.12 -3.50 27.04
CA GLY A 292 10.84 -3.17 28.28
C GLY A 292 11.66 -1.87 28.23
N HIS A 293 11.75 -1.20 27.08
CA HIS A 293 12.41 0.10 26.95
C HIS A 293 11.40 1.25 26.81
N SER A 294 11.76 2.45 27.27
CA SER A 294 10.99 3.67 26.99
C SER A 294 11.43 4.31 25.66
N ASP A 295 10.61 5.19 25.08
CA ASP A 295 10.97 6.01 23.91
C ASP A 295 12.34 6.69 24.08
N GLN A 296 12.61 7.23 25.28
CA GLN A 296 13.86 7.94 25.58
C GLN A 296 15.08 7.00 25.61
N ASP A 297 14.90 5.74 25.97
CA ASP A 297 15.99 4.76 26.00
C ASP A 297 16.28 4.21 24.61
N LEU A 298 15.23 3.97 23.82
CA LEU A 298 15.34 3.55 22.42
C LEU A 298 16.04 4.61 21.56
N VAL A 299 15.79 5.90 21.79
CA VAL A 299 16.51 7.00 21.09
C VAL A 299 18.02 6.97 21.39
N LYS A 300 18.45 6.60 22.61
CA LYS A 300 19.88 6.49 22.97
C LYS A 300 20.57 5.28 22.32
N LEU A 301 19.79 4.30 21.87
CA LEU A 301 20.27 3.05 21.25
C LEU A 301 20.35 3.13 19.72
N LEU A 302 19.95 4.26 19.12
CA LEU A 302 20.09 4.49 17.68
C LEU A 302 21.56 4.56 17.25
N PRO A 303 21.93 4.03 16.07
CA PRO A 303 23.27 4.19 15.52
C PRO A 303 23.64 5.68 15.35
N PRO A 304 24.90 6.08 15.63
CA PRO A 304 25.31 7.50 15.59
C PRO A 304 25.12 8.22 14.24
N ALA A 305 24.98 7.47 13.14
CA ALA A 305 24.72 8.01 11.81
C ALA A 305 23.24 8.34 11.52
N ILE A 306 22.34 8.12 12.51
CA ILE A 306 20.89 8.25 12.35
C ILE A 306 20.38 9.30 13.32
N GLU A 307 20.13 10.50 12.79
CA GLU A 307 19.54 11.60 13.56
C GLU A 307 18.02 11.49 13.61
N ALA A 308 17.48 11.17 14.78
CA ALA A 308 16.05 11.18 15.04
C ALA A 308 15.54 12.57 15.47
N ARG A 309 14.36 12.95 14.96
CA ARG A 309 13.50 14.00 15.54
C ARG A 309 12.77 13.47 16.76
N GLY A 310 12.40 12.19 16.74
CA GLY A 310 11.79 11.47 17.85
C GLY A 310 11.54 10.01 17.50
N LEU A 311 11.27 9.21 18.53
CA LEU A 311 10.74 7.85 18.43
C LEU A 311 9.42 7.81 19.21
N GLU A 312 8.53 6.91 18.81
CA GLU A 312 7.24 6.68 19.46
C GLU A 312 6.93 5.18 19.42
N LEU A 313 6.72 4.57 20.58
CA LEU A 313 6.17 3.22 20.67
C LEU A 313 4.70 3.19 20.25
N LEU A 314 4.36 2.27 19.33
CA LEU A 314 3.05 2.16 18.72
C LEU A 314 2.26 1.02 19.37
N TYR A 315 1.03 1.28 19.83
CA TYR A 315 0.20 0.31 20.53
C TYR A 315 -1.08 -0.01 19.75
N PHE A 316 -1.49 -1.28 19.77
CA PHE A 316 -2.78 -1.74 19.23
C PHE A 316 -3.37 -2.84 20.12
N ASP A 317 -4.64 -2.68 20.51
CA ASP A 317 -5.32 -3.48 21.54
C ASP A 317 -4.52 -3.57 22.85
N GLY A 318 -4.00 -2.43 23.31
CA GLY A 318 -3.21 -2.33 24.56
C GLY A 318 -1.82 -2.98 24.52
N ALA A 319 -1.43 -3.62 23.42
CA ALA A 319 -0.12 -4.23 23.24
C ALA A 319 0.77 -3.40 22.31
N ASN A 320 2.03 -3.20 22.70
CA ASN A 320 3.09 -2.65 21.84
C ASN A 320 3.15 -3.47 20.53
N ARG A 321 3.13 -2.84 19.35
CA ARG A 321 3.29 -3.49 18.04
C ARG A 321 4.64 -3.19 17.39
N GLY A 322 5.35 -2.17 17.86
CA GLY A 322 6.58 -1.68 17.25
C GLY A 322 6.83 -0.21 17.59
N ALA A 323 7.59 0.49 16.75
CA ALA A 323 7.82 1.92 16.90
C ALA A 323 7.80 2.67 15.57
N ALA A 324 7.38 3.93 15.60
CA ALA A 324 7.66 4.91 14.56
C ALA A 324 8.93 5.69 14.92
N LEU A 325 9.90 5.71 14.01
CA LEU A 325 11.11 6.51 14.10
C LEU A 325 11.02 7.65 13.08
N PHE A 326 10.93 8.88 13.58
CA PHE A 326 10.84 10.10 12.79
C PHE A 326 12.25 10.67 12.61
N LEU A 327 12.73 10.75 11.37
CA LEU A 327 14.10 11.17 11.08
C LEU A 327 14.18 12.70 10.97
N LYS A 328 15.29 13.29 11.45
CA LYS A 328 15.56 14.70 11.16
C LYS A 328 15.78 14.84 9.66
N THR A 329 14.92 15.63 9.03
CA THR A 329 15.22 16.17 7.72
C THR A 329 16.21 17.31 7.92
N GLU A 330 17.33 17.34 7.18
CA GLU A 330 18.13 18.56 7.10
C GLU A 330 17.23 19.69 6.60
N ARG A 331 16.89 20.62 7.50
CA ARG A 331 16.17 21.83 7.13
C ARG A 331 17.13 22.75 6.41
N THR A 332 17.29 22.56 5.10
CA THR A 332 17.74 23.65 4.22
C THR A 332 16.71 24.76 4.36
N PRO A 333 17.04 25.96 4.88
CA PRO A 333 16.08 27.03 5.11
C PRO A 333 15.82 27.79 3.79
N GLY A 334 15.39 27.07 2.76
CA GLY A 334 14.70 27.62 1.61
C GLY A 334 13.21 27.42 1.84
N LYS A 335 12.43 28.52 1.84
CA LYS A 335 10.98 28.40 1.62
C LYS A 335 10.77 27.54 0.37
N PRO A 336 9.97 26.46 0.39
CA PRO A 336 9.53 25.86 -0.85
C PRO A 336 8.70 26.91 -1.59
N LEU A 337 9.30 27.54 -2.60
CA LEU A 337 8.52 28.26 -3.61
C LEU A 337 7.49 27.25 -4.14
N PRO A 338 6.19 27.59 -4.17
CA PRO A 338 5.18 26.62 -4.54
C PRO A 338 5.48 26.05 -5.93
N THR A 339 5.42 24.73 -6.05
CA THR A 339 5.68 23.99 -7.29
C THR A 339 4.66 24.37 -8.34
N THR A 340 4.96 25.44 -9.06
CA THR A 340 4.05 26.00 -10.04
C THR A 340 4.15 25.19 -11.33
N ARG A 341 3.08 24.48 -11.71
CA ARG A 341 2.94 23.87 -13.03
C ARG A 341 2.10 24.76 -13.93
N SER A 342 2.76 25.34 -14.94
CA SER A 342 2.12 26.26 -15.86
C SER A 342 1.52 25.59 -17.08
N ILE A 343 0.25 25.87 -17.33
CA ILE A 343 -0.52 25.45 -18.49
C ILE A 343 -0.46 26.55 -19.54
N LYS A 344 -0.04 26.18 -20.77
CA LYS A 344 -0.04 27.09 -21.93
C LYS A 344 -1.49 27.51 -22.29
N PRO A 345 -1.70 28.74 -22.82
CA PRO A 345 -2.97 29.13 -23.41
C PRO A 345 -3.41 28.16 -24.52
N ARG A 346 -4.71 27.93 -24.65
CA ARG A 346 -5.26 27.14 -25.76
C ARG A 346 -5.17 27.93 -27.05
N ARG A 347 -4.89 27.24 -28.16
CA ARG A 347 -4.85 27.85 -29.49
C ARG A 347 -6.24 28.37 -29.86
N ASP A 348 -6.29 29.53 -30.51
CA ASP A 348 -7.50 30.19 -30.99
C ASP A 348 -8.54 30.55 -29.91
N VAL A 349 -8.12 30.59 -28.64
CA VAL A 349 -8.90 31.11 -27.51
C VAL A 349 -8.10 32.22 -26.80
N ALA A 350 -8.75 33.35 -26.49
CA ALA A 350 -8.12 34.47 -25.80
C ALA A 350 -7.93 34.18 -24.29
N GLU A 351 -6.92 33.36 -23.96
CA GLU A 351 -6.59 32.94 -22.60
C GLU A 351 -5.19 33.39 -22.17
N ARG A 352 -5.01 33.60 -20.86
CA ARG A 352 -3.69 33.77 -20.24
C ARG A 352 -3.10 32.41 -19.87
N ARG A 353 -1.79 32.37 -19.60
CA ARG A 353 -1.12 31.24 -18.94
C ARG A 353 -1.79 31.02 -17.58
N ILE A 354 -2.08 29.77 -17.25
CA ILE A 354 -2.73 29.40 -15.98
C ILE A 354 -1.76 28.54 -15.19
N ASP A 355 -1.64 28.81 -13.90
CA ASP A 355 -0.70 28.14 -13.01
C ASP A 355 -1.46 27.24 -12.03
N ILE A 356 -1.08 25.96 -11.96
CA ILE A 356 -1.43 25.09 -10.84
C ILE A 356 -0.39 25.35 -9.75
N VAL A 357 -0.86 25.80 -8.59
CA VAL A 357 -0.04 26.17 -7.44
C VAL A 357 -0.25 25.15 -6.32
N GLY A 358 0.84 24.51 -5.89
CA GLY A 358 0.88 23.66 -4.69
C GLY A 358 2.24 23.02 -4.47
N SER A 359 2.61 22.84 -3.22
CA SER A 359 3.82 22.17 -2.71
C SER A 359 3.49 20.98 -1.81
N SER A 360 2.23 20.78 -1.41
CA SER A 360 1.82 19.59 -0.67
C SER A 360 2.11 18.28 -1.44
N PRO A 361 2.62 17.22 -0.79
CA PRO A 361 3.06 16.00 -1.50
C PRO A 361 1.97 15.36 -2.37
N ARG A 362 0.72 15.27 -1.88
CA ARG A 362 -0.43 14.76 -2.65
C ARG A 362 -0.70 15.59 -3.91
N MET A 363 -0.50 16.90 -3.85
CA MET A 363 -0.72 17.81 -4.99
C MET A 363 0.41 17.66 -6.01
N VAL A 364 1.67 17.52 -5.57
CA VAL A 364 2.82 17.26 -6.45
C VAL A 364 2.67 15.91 -7.17
N GLU A 365 2.35 14.85 -6.43
CA GLU A 365 2.09 13.51 -7.01
C GLU A 365 0.96 13.54 -8.04
N ALA A 366 -0.15 14.23 -7.75
CA ALA A 366 -1.25 14.39 -8.70
C ALA A 366 -0.84 15.14 -9.98
N MET A 367 0.02 16.16 -9.86
CA MET A 367 0.55 16.90 -11.02
C MET A 367 1.48 16.02 -11.88
N GLU A 368 2.40 15.29 -11.25
CA GLU A 368 3.30 14.36 -11.95
C GLU A 368 2.57 13.17 -12.58
N LEU A 369 1.49 12.69 -11.95
CA LEU A 369 0.63 11.66 -12.52
C LEU A 369 -0.14 12.18 -13.75
N ALA A 370 -0.62 13.43 -13.72
CA ALA A 370 -1.22 14.08 -14.89
C ALA A 370 -0.22 14.23 -16.06
N GLU A 371 1.01 14.67 -15.78
CA GLU A 371 2.07 14.81 -16.79
C GLU A 371 2.47 13.45 -17.40
N ARG A 372 2.62 12.39 -16.59
CA ARG A 372 2.86 11.03 -17.09
C ARG A 372 1.68 10.49 -17.88
N ALA A 373 0.45 10.70 -17.42
CA ALA A 373 -0.76 10.27 -18.10
C ALA A 373 -0.97 10.98 -19.46
N ALA A 374 -0.40 12.17 -19.67
CA ALA A 374 -0.41 12.83 -20.97
C ALA A 374 0.31 12.01 -22.08
N HIS A 375 1.33 11.24 -21.72
CA HIS A 375 2.19 10.52 -22.67
C HIS A 375 1.71 9.11 -23.04
N THR A 376 0.66 8.59 -22.41
CA THR A 376 0.09 7.25 -22.66
C THR A 376 -1.28 7.33 -23.32
N ASN A 377 -1.68 6.36 -24.16
CA ASN A 377 -3.01 6.36 -24.81
C ASN A 377 -4.05 5.58 -23.97
N VAL A 378 -4.28 6.04 -22.74
CA VAL A 378 -5.24 5.48 -21.76
C VAL A 378 -6.23 6.55 -21.29
N SER A 379 -7.39 6.12 -20.77
CA SER A 379 -8.36 6.98 -20.11
C SER A 379 -7.86 7.47 -18.76
N VAL A 380 -8.17 8.72 -18.42
CA VAL A 380 -7.84 9.35 -17.14
C VAL A 380 -9.12 9.75 -16.41
N LEU A 381 -9.27 9.38 -15.15
CA LEU A 381 -10.34 9.79 -14.25
C LEU A 381 -9.78 10.76 -13.20
N ILE A 382 -10.37 11.94 -13.07
CA ILE A 382 -9.97 12.98 -12.10
C ILE A 382 -11.06 13.10 -11.04
N LEU A 383 -10.71 12.75 -9.81
CA LEU A 383 -11.58 12.77 -8.63
C LEU A 383 -11.22 13.93 -7.70
N GLY A 384 -12.16 14.33 -6.86
CA GLY A 384 -11.97 15.36 -5.83
C GLY A 384 -13.19 16.25 -5.65
N GLU A 385 -13.22 17.05 -4.60
CA GLU A 385 -14.39 17.86 -4.23
C GLU A 385 -14.72 18.96 -5.24
N THR A 386 -15.86 19.63 -5.05
CA THR A 386 -16.20 20.84 -5.79
C THR A 386 -15.22 21.97 -5.41
N GLY A 387 -14.67 22.67 -6.42
CA GLY A 387 -13.81 23.83 -6.19
C GLY A 387 -12.31 23.54 -5.98
N VAL A 388 -11.86 22.27 -5.99
CA VAL A 388 -10.43 21.91 -5.81
C VAL A 388 -9.52 22.19 -7.01
N GLY A 389 -10.09 22.51 -8.18
CA GLY A 389 -9.36 22.80 -9.41
C GLY A 389 -9.23 21.66 -10.43
N LYS A 390 -10.09 20.63 -10.38
CA LYS A 390 -10.03 19.43 -11.25
C LYS A 390 -9.87 19.72 -12.76
N GLU A 391 -10.55 20.76 -13.28
CA GLU A 391 -10.42 21.17 -14.68
C GLU A 391 -8.98 21.53 -15.07
N LEU A 392 -8.20 22.10 -14.15
CA LEU A 392 -6.80 22.44 -14.38
C LEU A 392 -5.94 21.19 -14.62
N PHE A 393 -6.25 20.07 -13.96
CA PHE A 393 -5.57 18.79 -14.20
C PHE A 393 -5.91 18.22 -15.58
N ALA A 394 -7.16 18.33 -16.04
CA ALA A 394 -7.52 17.94 -17.41
C ALA A 394 -6.81 18.81 -18.46
N ARG A 395 -6.68 20.12 -18.18
CA ARG A 395 -5.90 21.04 -19.00
C ARG A 395 -4.38 20.77 -18.94
N LEU A 396 -3.84 20.30 -17.81
CA LEU A 396 -2.44 19.88 -17.69
C LEU A 396 -2.17 18.61 -18.52
N VAL A 397 -3.07 17.62 -18.46
CA VAL A 397 -2.99 16.41 -19.32
C VAL A 397 -2.99 16.79 -20.81
N HIS A 398 -3.80 17.77 -21.22
CA HIS A 398 -3.81 18.27 -22.60
C HIS A 398 -2.56 19.09 -22.96
N GLY A 399 -2.14 20.00 -22.09
CA GLY A 399 -0.96 20.87 -22.29
C GLY A 399 0.36 20.11 -22.36
N SER A 400 0.42 18.90 -21.79
CA SER A 400 1.57 18.00 -21.81
C SER A 400 1.49 16.91 -22.91
N LEU A 401 0.57 17.05 -23.89
CA LEU A 401 0.59 16.19 -25.08
C LEU A 401 1.76 16.54 -26.01
N ALA A 402 2.26 15.54 -26.74
CA ALA A 402 3.35 15.72 -27.72
C ALA A 402 2.96 16.61 -28.94
N SER A 403 1.67 16.86 -29.18
CA SER A 403 1.19 17.67 -30.30
C SER A 403 0.49 18.94 -29.80
N GLU A 404 1.13 20.10 -29.97
CA GLU A 404 0.54 21.42 -29.66
C GLU A 404 -0.67 21.78 -30.55
N LYS A 405 -0.98 20.97 -31.57
CA LYS A 405 -2.16 21.13 -32.45
C LYS A 405 -3.33 20.23 -32.05
N ALA A 406 -3.18 19.40 -31.02
CA ALA A 406 -4.23 18.48 -30.58
C ALA A 406 -5.46 19.25 -30.07
N PRO A 407 -6.70 18.95 -30.55
CA PRO A 407 -7.91 19.60 -30.05
C PRO A 407 -8.15 19.28 -28.57
N TYR A 408 -8.75 20.23 -27.85
CA TYR A 408 -9.28 20.03 -26.50
C TYR A 408 -10.77 20.36 -26.51
N VAL A 409 -11.61 19.35 -26.32
CA VAL A 409 -13.06 19.48 -26.38
C VAL A 409 -13.65 19.19 -24.99
N PRO A 410 -14.00 20.23 -24.20
CA PRO A 410 -14.72 20.04 -22.95
C PRO A 410 -16.22 19.88 -23.20
N VAL A 411 -16.84 18.98 -22.43
CA VAL A 411 -18.29 18.76 -22.35
C VAL A 411 -18.64 18.56 -20.88
N ASN A 412 -19.49 19.41 -20.31
CA ASN A 412 -20.00 19.21 -18.96
C ASN A 412 -21.33 18.44 -19.04
N CYS A 413 -21.38 17.27 -18.40
CA CYS A 413 -22.51 16.35 -18.49
C CYS A 413 -23.75 16.82 -17.71
N ALA A 414 -23.57 17.65 -16.68
CA ALA A 414 -24.66 18.22 -15.89
C ALA A 414 -25.29 19.48 -16.53
N ALA A 415 -24.56 20.18 -17.42
CA ALA A 415 -25.01 21.43 -18.03
C ALA A 415 -25.86 21.25 -19.31
N VAL A 416 -25.85 20.05 -19.90
CA VAL A 416 -26.62 19.73 -21.12
C VAL A 416 -27.78 18.83 -20.74
N SER A 417 -28.99 19.11 -21.24
CA SER A 417 -30.17 18.27 -20.98
C SER A 417 -29.96 16.84 -21.49
N ASN A 418 -30.47 15.86 -20.75
CA ASN A 418 -30.33 14.42 -21.03
C ASN A 418 -30.67 14.04 -22.49
N ASP A 419 -31.68 14.67 -23.09
CA ASP A 419 -32.11 14.40 -24.47
C ASP A 419 -31.15 14.92 -25.55
N LEU A 420 -30.29 15.89 -25.20
CA LEU A 420 -29.36 16.56 -26.14
C LEU A 420 -27.90 16.12 -25.95
N ILE A 421 -27.50 15.65 -24.77
CA ILE A 421 -26.10 15.27 -24.53
C ILE A 421 -25.64 14.10 -25.42
N GLY A 422 -26.53 13.16 -25.76
CA GLY A 422 -26.24 12.12 -26.77
C GLY A 422 -25.99 12.69 -28.17
N ALA A 423 -26.81 13.67 -28.58
CA ALA A 423 -26.66 14.38 -29.86
C ALA A 423 -25.37 15.21 -29.92
N GLU A 424 -24.99 15.86 -28.81
CA GLU A 424 -23.72 16.58 -28.72
C GLU A 424 -22.53 15.63 -28.79
N LEU A 425 -22.50 14.58 -27.96
CA LEU A 425 -21.33 13.68 -27.86
C LEU A 425 -21.08 12.92 -29.16
N PHE A 426 -22.11 12.24 -29.69
CA PHE A 426 -21.97 11.29 -30.79
C PHE A 426 -22.36 11.86 -32.16
N GLY A 427 -23.01 13.03 -32.21
CA GLY A 427 -23.50 13.63 -33.45
C GLY A 427 -24.76 12.96 -33.96
N TYR A 428 -25.34 13.52 -35.02
CA TYR A 428 -26.58 13.02 -35.63
C TYR A 428 -26.58 13.22 -37.16
N VAL A 429 -27.36 12.40 -37.86
CA VAL A 429 -27.64 12.58 -39.31
C VAL A 429 -28.95 13.32 -39.54
N ASP A 430 -29.19 13.75 -40.77
CA ASP A 430 -30.45 14.39 -41.16
C ASP A 430 -31.66 13.49 -40.85
N GLY A 431 -32.75 14.07 -40.36
CA GLY A 431 -33.96 13.34 -39.96
C GLY A 431 -33.88 12.50 -38.68
N ALA A 432 -32.78 12.52 -37.92
CA ALA A 432 -32.61 11.67 -36.72
C ALA A 432 -33.62 11.95 -35.58
N PHE A 433 -34.14 13.18 -35.46
CA PHE A 433 -35.17 13.57 -34.51
C PHE A 433 -35.87 14.85 -34.97
N THR A 434 -37.02 15.19 -34.38
CA THR A 434 -37.76 16.43 -34.67
C THR A 434 -36.95 17.66 -34.28
N GLY A 435 -36.50 18.44 -35.28
CA GLY A 435 -35.62 19.60 -35.07
C GLY A 435 -34.15 19.35 -35.44
N ALA A 436 -33.80 18.16 -35.92
CA ALA A 436 -32.48 17.90 -36.49
C ALA A 436 -32.19 18.87 -37.65
N THR A 437 -31.00 19.46 -37.67
CA THR A 437 -30.57 20.36 -38.74
C THR A 437 -30.32 19.58 -40.04
N ARG A 438 -30.77 20.14 -41.17
CA ARG A 438 -30.59 19.54 -42.50
C ARG A 438 -29.11 19.29 -42.80
N GLY A 439 -28.75 18.08 -43.21
CA GLY A 439 -27.37 17.62 -43.37
C GLY A 439 -26.70 17.03 -42.10
N GLY A 440 -27.34 17.08 -40.94
CA GLY A 440 -26.80 16.54 -39.68
C GLY A 440 -25.69 17.38 -39.04
N ARG A 441 -25.11 16.89 -37.93
CA ARG A 441 -24.02 17.57 -37.20
C ARG A 441 -23.00 16.56 -36.64
N PRO A 442 -21.68 16.82 -36.75
CA PRO A 442 -20.66 15.98 -36.14
C PRO A 442 -20.69 16.07 -34.60
N GLY A 443 -20.35 14.97 -33.94
CA GLY A 443 -20.28 14.88 -32.47
C GLY A 443 -18.99 15.45 -31.88
N LYS A 444 -18.99 15.73 -30.57
CA LYS A 444 -17.80 16.16 -29.81
C LYS A 444 -16.66 15.15 -29.90
N PHE A 445 -16.97 13.85 -30.01
CA PHE A 445 -15.98 12.80 -30.29
C PHE A 445 -15.23 13.02 -31.63
N GLU A 446 -15.92 13.45 -32.69
CA GLU A 446 -15.29 13.72 -33.98
C GLU A 446 -14.43 15.01 -33.91
N LEU A 447 -14.92 16.02 -33.19
CA LEU A 447 -14.19 17.28 -32.96
C LEU A 447 -12.95 17.11 -32.07
N ALA A 448 -12.91 16.07 -31.23
CA ALA A 448 -11.79 15.74 -30.35
C ALA A 448 -10.75 14.80 -30.98
N ASN A 449 -10.98 14.35 -32.23
CA ASN A 449 -10.13 13.36 -32.90
C ASN A 449 -8.67 13.86 -33.05
N GLY A 450 -7.72 13.03 -32.63
CA GLY A 450 -6.30 13.38 -32.53
C GLY A 450 -5.95 14.22 -31.28
N GLY A 451 -6.84 14.31 -30.29
CA GLY A 451 -6.65 15.10 -29.07
C GLY A 451 -7.42 14.58 -27.86
N VAL A 452 -7.93 15.49 -27.03
CA VAL A 452 -8.58 15.19 -25.74
C VAL A 452 -10.06 15.57 -25.77
N LEU A 453 -10.90 14.61 -25.39
CA LEU A 453 -12.28 14.84 -24.97
C LEU A 453 -12.32 14.86 -23.45
N CYS A 454 -12.70 16.00 -22.88
CA CYS A 454 -12.86 16.17 -21.43
C CYS A 454 -14.35 16.10 -21.08
N LEU A 455 -14.75 15.07 -20.32
CA LEU A 455 -16.11 14.91 -19.80
C LEU A 455 -16.14 15.35 -18.33
N ASP A 456 -16.69 16.54 -18.10
CA ASP A 456 -16.85 17.11 -16.76
C ASP A 456 -18.17 16.67 -16.12
N GLU A 457 -18.13 16.43 -14.81
CA GLU A 457 -19.15 15.72 -14.01
C GLU A 457 -19.71 14.44 -14.68
N ILE A 458 -18.83 13.49 -15.04
CA ILE A 458 -19.20 12.21 -15.67
C ILE A 458 -20.22 11.39 -14.84
N GLY A 459 -20.26 11.59 -13.52
CA GLY A 459 -21.24 11.00 -12.61
C GLY A 459 -22.68 11.52 -12.76
N ASP A 460 -22.91 12.52 -13.62
CA ASP A 460 -24.23 12.99 -14.06
C ASP A 460 -24.61 12.50 -15.46
N MET A 461 -23.79 11.68 -16.13
CA MET A 461 -24.14 11.12 -17.44
C MET A 461 -25.33 10.14 -17.34
N PRO A 462 -26.41 10.34 -18.12
CA PRO A 462 -27.56 9.43 -18.17
C PRO A 462 -27.15 7.98 -18.40
N ILE A 463 -27.77 7.06 -17.65
CA ILE A 463 -27.44 5.62 -17.64
C ILE A 463 -27.62 4.96 -19.02
N GLU A 464 -28.52 5.51 -19.83
CA GLU A 464 -28.82 5.11 -21.20
C GLU A 464 -27.68 5.40 -22.17
N LEU A 465 -26.83 6.40 -21.89
CA LEU A 465 -25.73 6.84 -22.76
C LEU A 465 -24.39 6.20 -22.40
N GLN A 466 -24.24 5.71 -21.17
CA GLN A 466 -23.04 5.01 -20.70
C GLN A 466 -22.64 3.79 -21.57
N PRO A 467 -23.55 2.97 -22.12
CA PRO A 467 -23.19 1.89 -23.06
C PRO A 467 -22.61 2.41 -24.39
N TYR A 468 -23.06 3.57 -24.87
CA TYR A 468 -22.55 4.18 -26.11
C TYR A 468 -21.16 4.75 -25.89
N LEU A 469 -20.92 5.38 -24.73
CA LEU A 469 -19.58 5.82 -24.31
C LEU A 469 -18.63 4.62 -24.18
N LEU A 470 -19.04 3.54 -23.52
CA LEU A 470 -18.24 2.31 -23.41
C LEU A 470 -17.86 1.76 -24.78
N ARG A 471 -18.83 1.61 -25.70
CA ARG A 471 -18.58 1.14 -27.07
C ARG A 471 -17.62 2.06 -27.84
N ALA A 472 -17.70 3.38 -27.66
CA ALA A 472 -16.77 4.32 -28.29
C ALA A 472 -15.32 4.10 -27.81
N LEU A 473 -15.13 3.86 -26.51
CA LEU A 473 -13.82 3.59 -25.88
C LEU A 473 -13.28 2.19 -26.18
N GLU A 474 -14.14 1.22 -26.50
CA GLU A 474 -13.75 -0.13 -26.88
C GLU A 474 -13.42 -0.25 -28.36
N GLN A 475 -14.27 0.29 -29.23
CA GLN A 475 -14.19 0.10 -30.69
C GLN A 475 -13.35 1.18 -31.39
N ARG A 476 -12.88 2.20 -30.64
CA ARG A 476 -12.22 3.43 -31.13
C ARG A 476 -12.94 4.01 -32.34
N ALA A 477 -14.26 4.06 -32.23
CA ALA A 477 -15.17 4.51 -33.28
C ALA A 477 -16.53 4.88 -32.70
N ILE A 478 -17.20 5.84 -33.33
CA ILE A 478 -18.56 6.23 -32.99
C ILE A 478 -19.54 5.91 -34.13
N TYR A 479 -20.81 6.00 -33.79
CA TYR A 479 -21.96 5.95 -34.69
C TYR A 479 -22.81 7.17 -34.38
N ARG A 480 -23.20 7.94 -35.40
CA ARG A 480 -24.09 9.11 -35.22
C ARG A 480 -25.51 8.63 -34.96
N MET A 481 -26.27 9.39 -34.18
CA MET A 481 -27.69 9.07 -33.97
C MET A 481 -28.44 9.08 -35.30
N GLY A 482 -29.21 8.02 -35.56
CA GLY A 482 -29.92 7.79 -36.82
C GLY A 482 -29.11 7.07 -37.92
N ASP A 483 -27.88 6.62 -37.65
CA ASP A 483 -26.99 6.05 -38.66
C ASP A 483 -26.09 4.91 -38.13
N ASN A 484 -25.83 3.92 -38.98
CA ASN A 484 -24.99 2.74 -38.70
C ASN A 484 -23.58 2.83 -39.30
N GLN A 485 -23.20 3.95 -39.96
CA GLN A 485 -21.85 4.15 -40.46
C GLN A 485 -20.82 4.28 -39.31
N ARG A 486 -19.92 3.31 -39.20
CA ARG A 486 -18.78 3.34 -38.26
C ARG A 486 -17.82 4.48 -38.63
N ARG A 487 -17.52 5.36 -37.68
CA ARG A 487 -16.55 6.47 -37.84
C ARG A 487 -15.40 6.29 -36.85
N PRO A 488 -14.20 5.87 -37.29
CA PRO A 488 -13.04 5.73 -36.41
C PRO A 488 -12.65 7.06 -35.75
N VAL A 489 -12.30 7.01 -34.47
CA VAL A 489 -11.81 8.17 -33.71
C VAL A 489 -10.66 7.73 -32.78
N ASP A 490 -9.58 8.51 -32.74
CA ASP A 490 -8.49 8.37 -31.76
C ASP A 490 -8.56 9.56 -30.81
N VAL A 491 -9.08 9.33 -29.62
CA VAL A 491 -9.42 10.37 -28.64
C VAL A 491 -8.96 9.90 -27.27
N LYS A 492 -8.14 10.73 -26.60
CA LYS A 492 -7.86 10.55 -25.17
C LYS A 492 -9.06 11.04 -24.37
N LEU A 493 -9.67 10.13 -23.60
CA LEU A 493 -10.72 10.50 -22.66
C LEU A 493 -10.10 10.99 -21.34
N VAL A 494 -10.52 12.17 -20.90
CA VAL A 494 -10.33 12.65 -19.54
C VAL A 494 -11.70 12.86 -18.90
N SER A 495 -12.03 12.09 -17.88
CA SER A 495 -13.29 12.20 -17.13
C SER A 495 -13.05 12.90 -15.80
N ILE A 496 -13.96 13.79 -15.38
CA ILE A 496 -13.90 14.50 -14.11
C ILE A 496 -15.20 14.23 -13.34
N THR A 497 -15.13 14.03 -12.03
CA THR A 497 -16.34 14.06 -11.17
C THR A 497 -16.03 14.43 -9.72
N ASN A 498 -17.03 14.96 -9.02
CA ASN A 498 -17.03 15.08 -7.55
C ASN A 498 -17.72 13.90 -6.82
N ARG A 499 -18.37 12.98 -7.53
CA ARG A 499 -19.13 11.86 -6.95
C ARG A 499 -18.27 10.63 -6.73
N ASP A 500 -18.59 9.87 -5.69
CA ASP A 500 -18.13 8.49 -5.56
C ASP A 500 -18.88 7.60 -6.56
N LEU A 501 -18.23 7.31 -7.69
CA LEU A 501 -18.79 6.46 -8.73
C LEU A 501 -19.07 5.03 -8.25
N ARG A 502 -18.44 4.54 -7.17
CA ARG A 502 -18.74 3.21 -6.61
C ARG A 502 -20.13 3.20 -5.97
N GLN A 503 -20.44 4.24 -5.18
CA GLN A 503 -21.79 4.42 -4.64
C GLN A 503 -22.85 4.63 -5.73
N GLU A 504 -22.52 5.33 -6.83
CA GLU A 504 -23.46 5.47 -7.95
C GLU A 504 -23.64 4.17 -8.75
N ILE A 505 -22.65 3.26 -8.77
CA ILE A 505 -22.81 1.88 -9.26
C ILE A 505 -23.79 1.11 -8.37
N ASP A 506 -23.62 1.16 -7.05
CA ASP A 506 -24.48 0.43 -6.11
C ASP A 506 -25.93 0.96 -6.11
N LYS A 507 -26.13 2.24 -6.42
CA LYS A 507 -27.44 2.87 -6.67
C LYS A 507 -28.02 2.58 -8.07
N GLY A 508 -27.31 1.83 -8.93
CA GLY A 508 -27.73 1.51 -10.30
C GLY A 508 -27.69 2.69 -11.29
N LYS A 509 -27.07 3.82 -10.92
CA LYS A 509 -26.97 5.04 -11.73
C LYS A 509 -25.72 5.09 -12.61
N PHE A 510 -24.71 4.26 -12.30
CA PHE A 510 -23.49 4.17 -13.09
C PHE A 510 -23.13 2.71 -13.40
N ARG A 511 -22.65 2.41 -14.60
CA ARG A 511 -22.27 1.05 -14.99
C ARG A 511 -20.87 0.69 -14.51
N ARG A 512 -20.75 -0.50 -13.94
CA ARG A 512 -19.48 -1.08 -13.45
C ARG A 512 -18.45 -1.30 -14.57
N ASP A 513 -18.89 -1.68 -15.77
CA ASP A 513 -18.01 -1.87 -16.93
C ASP A 513 -17.41 -0.56 -17.45
N LEU A 514 -18.23 0.49 -17.57
CA LEU A 514 -17.76 1.83 -17.91
C LEU A 514 -16.78 2.38 -16.87
N PHE A 515 -17.06 2.20 -15.57
CA PHE A 515 -16.17 2.64 -14.50
C PHE A 515 -14.74 2.11 -14.68
N TYR A 516 -14.58 0.79 -14.80
CA TYR A 516 -13.25 0.19 -15.03
C TYR A 516 -12.60 0.63 -16.35
N ARG A 517 -13.38 1.03 -17.35
CA ARG A 517 -12.86 1.53 -18.63
C ARG A 517 -12.36 2.98 -18.57
N ILE A 518 -12.92 3.81 -17.70
CA ILE A 518 -12.50 5.21 -17.53
C ILE A 518 -11.46 5.38 -16.41
N SER A 519 -11.47 4.52 -15.39
CA SER A 519 -10.60 4.62 -14.21
C SER A 519 -9.20 4.00 -14.37
N VAL A 520 -8.69 3.86 -15.60
CA VAL A 520 -7.40 3.17 -15.87
C VAL A 520 -6.23 3.91 -15.22
N VAL A 521 -6.24 5.24 -15.28
CA VAL A 521 -5.44 6.11 -14.41
C VAL A 521 -6.40 6.98 -13.62
N THR A 522 -6.30 6.95 -12.29
CA THR A 522 -7.12 7.80 -11.41
C THR A 522 -6.23 8.84 -10.74
N ILE A 523 -6.59 10.12 -10.84
CA ILE A 523 -5.90 11.26 -10.24
C ILE A 523 -6.83 11.86 -9.19
N GLU A 524 -6.46 11.72 -7.92
CA GLU A 524 -7.19 12.32 -6.81
C GLU A 524 -6.63 13.72 -6.52
N VAL A 525 -7.47 14.74 -6.69
CA VAL A 525 -7.11 16.13 -6.37
C VAL A 525 -7.54 16.43 -4.93
N PRO A 526 -6.60 16.57 -3.97
CA PRO A 526 -6.94 16.69 -2.55
C PRO A 526 -7.73 17.97 -2.26
N PRO A 527 -8.65 17.95 -1.28
CA PRO A 527 -9.31 19.16 -0.80
C PRO A 527 -8.30 20.09 -0.10
N LEU A 528 -8.58 21.39 -0.07
CA LEU A 528 -7.63 22.43 0.34
C LEU A 528 -7.14 22.25 1.79
N ARG A 529 -8.02 21.79 2.70
CA ARG A 529 -7.70 21.43 4.09
C ARG A 529 -6.62 20.34 4.23
N GLU A 530 -6.43 19.48 3.22
CA GLU A 530 -5.39 18.44 3.21
C GLU A 530 -4.07 18.91 2.58
N ARG A 531 -3.98 20.19 2.19
CA ARG A 531 -2.81 20.74 1.47
C ARG A 531 -1.87 21.60 2.33
N GLY A 532 -2.16 21.77 3.62
CA GLY A 532 -1.30 22.52 4.55
C GLY A 532 -0.96 23.93 4.07
N GLU A 533 0.35 24.22 3.92
CA GLU A 533 0.86 25.54 3.54
C GLU A 533 0.47 26.00 2.12
N ASP A 534 -0.14 25.15 1.27
CA ASP A 534 -0.63 25.56 -0.06
C ASP A 534 -1.64 26.72 0.02
N VAL A 535 -2.36 26.88 1.14
CA VAL A 535 -3.24 28.04 1.39
C VAL A 535 -2.44 29.36 1.30
N LEU A 536 -1.25 29.43 1.91
CA LEU A 536 -0.40 30.61 1.87
C LEU A 536 0.10 30.89 0.44
N GLY A 537 0.52 29.84 -0.29
CA GLY A 537 0.95 29.95 -1.68
C GLY A 537 -0.17 30.43 -2.61
N LEU A 538 -1.39 29.92 -2.41
CA LEU A 538 -2.59 30.33 -3.15
C LEU A 538 -3.02 31.76 -2.81
N CYS A 539 -2.97 32.17 -1.53
CA CYS A 539 -3.19 33.56 -1.12
C CYS A 539 -2.25 34.52 -1.86
N GLN A 540 -0.94 34.22 -1.88
CA GLN A 540 0.07 35.03 -2.56
C GLN A 540 -0.15 35.06 -4.09
N HIS A 541 -0.48 33.91 -4.68
CA HIS A 541 -0.76 33.81 -6.12
C HIS A 541 -1.98 34.65 -6.52
N PHE A 542 -3.11 34.51 -5.81
CA PHE A 542 -4.31 35.29 -6.12
C PHE A 542 -4.15 36.77 -5.78
N ALA A 543 -3.40 37.14 -4.74
CA ALA A 543 -3.07 38.53 -4.47
C ALA A 543 -2.24 39.15 -5.61
N GLY A 544 -1.23 38.43 -6.13
CA GLY A 544 -0.48 38.86 -7.31
C GLY A 544 -1.32 38.99 -8.58
N LEU A 545 -2.24 38.04 -8.81
CA LEU A 545 -3.16 38.06 -9.94
C LEU A 545 -4.11 39.27 -9.89
N TYR A 546 -4.75 39.50 -8.74
CA TYR A 546 -5.73 40.57 -8.57
C TYR A 546 -5.09 41.96 -8.40
N ALA A 547 -3.84 42.05 -7.93
CA ALA A 547 -3.06 43.29 -7.99
C ALA A 547 -2.98 43.85 -9.41
N ALA A 548 -2.66 42.99 -10.38
CA ALA A 548 -2.59 43.36 -11.79
C ALA A 548 -3.97 43.63 -12.42
N GLU A 549 -5.04 42.97 -11.96
CA GLU A 549 -6.40 43.16 -12.47
C GLU A 549 -7.03 44.48 -11.97
N PHE A 550 -6.89 44.78 -10.67
CA PHE A 550 -7.44 45.99 -10.05
C PHE A 550 -6.49 47.19 -10.05
N ASN A 551 -5.29 47.05 -10.62
CA ASN A 551 -4.23 48.07 -10.63
C ASN A 551 -3.93 48.64 -9.22
N ARG A 552 -3.81 47.74 -8.24
CA ARG A 552 -3.50 48.02 -6.82
C ARG A 552 -2.30 47.17 -6.38
N PRO A 553 -1.58 47.53 -5.30
CA PRO A 553 -0.56 46.66 -4.71
C PRO A 553 -1.09 45.26 -4.37
N ALA A 554 -0.17 44.28 -4.31
CA ALA A 554 -0.49 42.93 -3.82
C ALA A 554 -0.90 42.97 -2.35
N LEU A 555 -2.12 42.52 -2.05
CA LEU A 555 -2.61 42.41 -0.67
C LEU A 555 -1.73 41.45 0.13
N ARG A 556 -1.37 41.88 1.33
CA ARG A 556 -0.71 41.07 2.35
C ARG A 556 -1.75 40.64 3.38
N PHE A 557 -1.52 39.52 4.05
CA PHE A 557 -2.36 39.07 5.16
C PHE A 557 -1.57 39.28 6.46
N ALA A 558 -2.20 39.85 7.49
CA ALA A 558 -1.62 39.89 8.81
C ALA A 558 -1.51 38.47 9.39
N ASP A 559 -0.54 38.21 10.27
CA ASP A 559 -0.25 36.86 10.76
C ASP A 559 -1.48 36.18 11.37
N GLN A 560 -2.22 36.89 12.24
CA GLN A 560 -3.50 36.42 12.82
C GLN A 560 -4.58 36.08 11.77
N ALA A 561 -4.60 36.79 10.64
CA ALA A 561 -5.51 36.46 9.55
C ALA A 561 -5.04 35.21 8.81
N MET A 562 -3.73 35.06 8.58
CA MET A 562 -3.15 33.88 7.93
C MET A 562 -3.29 32.61 8.77
N GLU A 563 -3.05 32.69 10.08
CA GLU A 563 -3.31 31.60 11.04
C GLU A 563 -4.76 31.12 10.94
N ARG A 564 -5.72 32.04 10.88
CA ARG A 564 -7.13 31.68 10.72
C ARG A 564 -7.45 31.05 9.37
N LEU A 565 -6.82 31.51 8.30
CA LEU A 565 -6.98 30.93 6.95
C LEU A 565 -6.35 29.53 6.84
N LEU A 566 -5.31 29.24 7.61
CA LEU A 566 -4.68 27.91 7.69
C LEU A 566 -5.53 26.91 8.50
N SER A 567 -6.27 27.36 9.52
CA SER A 567 -7.14 26.50 10.33
C SER A 567 -8.56 26.30 9.76
N TYR A 568 -9.02 27.16 8.86
CA TYR A 568 -10.36 27.09 8.28
C TYR A 568 -10.55 25.84 7.38
N PRO A 569 -11.66 25.07 7.46
CA PRO A 569 -11.84 23.81 6.73
C PRO A 569 -12.06 23.93 5.20
N TRP A 570 -12.24 25.14 4.66
CA TRP A 570 -12.40 25.41 3.23
C TRP A 570 -13.44 24.54 2.50
N PRO A 571 -14.73 24.57 2.89
CA PRO A 571 -15.78 23.76 2.27
C PRO A 571 -15.97 24.05 0.76
N GLY A 572 -15.70 25.27 0.30
CA GLY A 572 -15.67 25.62 -1.12
C GLY A 572 -14.28 25.55 -1.77
N ASN A 573 -13.28 25.02 -1.05
CA ASN A 573 -11.92 24.74 -1.52
C ASN A 573 -11.24 25.98 -2.17
N VAL A 574 -10.39 25.77 -3.18
CA VAL A 574 -9.63 26.84 -3.85
C VAL A 574 -10.56 27.90 -4.49
N ARG A 575 -11.78 27.53 -4.89
CA ARG A 575 -12.78 28.47 -5.42
C ARG A 575 -13.23 29.49 -4.36
N GLU A 576 -13.48 29.03 -3.14
CA GLU A 576 -13.82 29.90 -2.00
C GLU A 576 -12.65 30.81 -1.62
N LEU A 577 -11.45 30.25 -1.48
CA LEU A 577 -10.24 31.04 -1.20
C LEU A 577 -10.01 32.13 -2.26
N ARG A 578 -10.12 31.80 -3.55
CA ARG A 578 -9.99 32.79 -4.63
C ARG A 578 -11.02 33.91 -4.49
N ASN A 579 -12.28 33.56 -4.22
CA ASN A 579 -13.36 34.53 -4.03
C ASN A 579 -13.13 35.41 -2.79
N LEU A 580 -12.56 34.86 -1.71
CA LEU A 580 -12.15 35.63 -0.53
C LEU A 580 -11.10 36.68 -0.91
N VAL A 581 -9.99 36.27 -1.53
CA VAL A 581 -8.91 37.20 -1.91
C VAL A 581 -9.44 38.28 -2.85
N GLN A 582 -10.28 37.92 -3.83
CA GLN A 582 -10.92 38.88 -4.73
C GLN A 582 -11.84 39.86 -3.96
N ARG A 583 -12.64 39.37 -3.01
CA ARG A 583 -13.50 40.21 -2.15
C ARG A 583 -12.67 41.16 -1.28
N SER A 584 -11.51 40.74 -0.78
CA SER A 584 -10.62 41.59 0.02
C SER A 584 -10.19 42.85 -0.73
N TYR A 585 -9.95 42.77 -2.05
CA TYR A 585 -9.65 43.95 -2.89
C TYR A 585 -10.77 45.01 -2.95
N LEU A 586 -12.02 44.61 -2.69
CA LEU A 586 -13.18 45.51 -2.67
C LEU A 586 -13.49 46.06 -1.27
N MET A 587 -13.21 45.28 -0.23
CA MET A 587 -13.56 45.61 1.16
C MET A 587 -12.43 46.36 1.89
N VAL A 588 -11.17 46.03 1.60
CA VAL A 588 -10.00 46.52 2.36
C VAL A 588 -9.48 47.85 1.81
N ARG A 589 -9.43 48.85 2.70
CA ARG A 589 -8.98 50.22 2.39
C ARG A 589 -7.45 50.37 2.35
N GLY A 590 -6.70 49.46 2.97
CA GLY A 590 -5.23 49.41 2.95
C GLY A 590 -4.65 48.37 1.98
N ASP A 591 -3.41 47.96 2.22
CA ASP A 591 -2.68 46.87 1.55
C ASP A 591 -2.56 45.60 2.42
N VAL A 592 -2.94 45.66 3.69
CA VAL A 592 -2.94 44.53 4.64
C VAL A 592 -4.39 44.13 4.98
N VAL A 593 -4.71 42.85 4.79
CA VAL A 593 -5.95 42.20 5.23
C VAL A 593 -5.77 41.75 6.68
N THR A 594 -6.64 42.23 7.58
CA THR A 594 -6.65 41.86 9.00
C THR A 594 -7.72 40.82 9.30
N LEU A 595 -7.69 40.23 10.49
CA LEU A 595 -8.72 39.28 10.94
C LEU A 595 -10.14 39.89 10.91
N ALA A 596 -10.26 41.20 11.14
CA ALA A 596 -11.55 41.90 11.12
C ALA A 596 -12.15 42.02 9.70
N ASP A 597 -11.31 42.02 8.66
CA ASP A 597 -11.71 42.12 7.25
C ASP A 597 -12.19 40.79 6.65
N LEU A 598 -11.94 39.67 7.35
CA LEU A 598 -12.42 38.36 6.94
C LEU A 598 -13.96 38.23 7.13
N PRO A 599 -14.65 37.40 6.32
CA PRO A 599 -16.07 37.07 6.52
C PRO A 599 -16.32 36.48 7.91
N ALA A 600 -17.51 36.69 8.47
CA ALA A 600 -17.87 36.21 9.81
C ALA A 600 -17.75 34.67 9.89
N GLU A 601 -18.12 34.00 8.81
CA GLU A 601 -18.06 32.55 8.63
C GLU A 601 -16.64 31.98 8.70
N ILE A 602 -15.61 32.81 8.48
CA ILE A 602 -14.19 32.46 8.61
C ILE A 602 -13.62 32.96 9.96
N ARG A 603 -14.26 33.94 10.60
CA ARG A 603 -13.81 34.52 11.87
C ARG A 603 -14.28 33.77 13.11
N GLU A 604 -15.48 33.21 13.08
CA GLU A 604 -16.10 32.52 14.21
C GLU A 604 -15.67 31.04 14.23
N ASP A 605 -15.48 30.47 15.42
CA ASP A 605 -15.17 29.06 15.60
C ASP A 605 -16.42 28.20 15.50
N LEU A 606 -16.32 27.09 14.77
CA LEU A 606 -17.35 26.04 14.70
C LEU A 606 -17.18 25.00 15.82
N ASP A 607 -16.41 25.31 16.86
CA ASP A 607 -16.20 24.49 18.06
C ASP A 607 -17.17 24.90 19.18
N ASP A 608 -18.46 24.62 18.99
CA ASP A 608 -19.36 24.38 20.12
C ASP A 608 -20.35 23.24 19.78
N PRO A 609 -20.11 22.00 20.25
CA PRO A 609 -20.99 20.87 20.01
C PRO A 609 -22.19 20.90 20.96
N THR A 610 -23.06 21.91 20.81
CA THR A 610 -24.38 21.94 21.46
C THR A 610 -25.39 21.09 20.69
N ASP A 611 -25.59 19.89 21.22
CA ASP A 611 -26.58 18.90 20.80
C ASP A 611 -28.01 19.46 20.88
N GLU A 612 -28.60 19.80 19.72
CA GLU A 612 -30.06 19.83 19.47
C GLU A 612 -30.43 20.19 18.01
N SER A 613 -29.53 20.81 17.23
CA SER A 613 -29.87 21.38 15.90
C SER A 613 -29.84 20.41 14.70
N LEU A 614 -29.23 19.23 14.83
CA LEU A 614 -29.02 18.30 13.70
C LEU A 614 -30.29 17.57 13.22
N GLY A 615 -31.38 17.57 14.00
CA GLY A 615 -32.62 16.87 13.67
C GLY A 615 -33.49 17.52 12.58
N ASN A 616 -33.36 18.83 12.33
CA ASN A 616 -34.30 19.59 11.49
C ASN A 616 -33.73 20.12 10.16
N ILE A 617 -32.42 20.03 9.93
CA ILE A 617 -31.79 20.53 8.69
C ILE A 617 -31.71 19.43 7.60
N LEU A 618 -31.79 18.15 7.97
CA LEU A 618 -31.77 17.02 7.02
C LEU A 618 -33.10 16.76 6.29
N LYS A 619 -33.97 17.78 6.17
CA LYS A 619 -35.17 17.78 5.31
C LYS A 619 -35.29 19.08 4.49
N GLY A 620 -34.24 19.43 3.77
CA GLY A 620 -34.23 20.47 2.74
C GLY A 620 -33.21 20.14 1.65
N ASN A 621 -33.67 19.60 0.52
CA ASN A 621 -32.78 19.27 -0.61
C ASN A 621 -32.11 20.53 -1.18
N SER A 622 -30.85 20.37 -1.59
CA SER A 622 -30.06 21.24 -2.50
C SER A 622 -29.92 22.71 -2.11
N GLY A 623 -28.67 23.18 -2.00
CA GLY A 623 -28.37 24.61 -1.96
C GLY A 623 -28.81 25.29 -3.26
N ASP A 624 -29.80 26.16 -3.17
CA ASP A 624 -30.42 26.82 -4.32
C ASP A 624 -30.38 28.35 -4.19
N LEU A 625 -30.34 29.01 -5.36
CA LEU A 625 -30.26 30.45 -5.59
C LEU A 625 -31.35 31.22 -4.84
N GLU A 626 -32.49 30.55 -4.61
CA GLU A 626 -33.68 31.06 -3.93
C GLU A 626 -33.42 31.53 -2.49
N SER A 627 -32.53 30.87 -1.74
CA SER A 627 -32.23 31.27 -0.35
C SER A 627 -31.50 32.61 -0.29
N ILE A 628 -30.57 32.82 -1.23
CA ILE A 628 -29.78 34.05 -1.38
C ILE A 628 -30.66 35.19 -1.90
N GLU A 629 -31.50 34.93 -2.91
CA GLU A 629 -32.48 35.91 -3.39
C GLU A 629 -33.49 36.31 -2.31
N ALA A 630 -34.05 35.36 -1.55
CA ALA A 630 -34.97 35.64 -0.46
C ALA A 630 -34.29 36.44 0.68
N GLY A 631 -32.99 36.20 0.93
CA GLY A 631 -32.17 37.01 1.83
C GLY A 631 -31.94 38.43 1.33
N ALA A 632 -31.62 38.60 0.03
CA ALA A 632 -31.45 39.91 -0.59
C ALA A 632 -32.74 40.74 -0.59
N ILE A 633 -33.88 40.11 -0.93
CA ILE A 633 -35.20 40.75 -0.89
C ILE A 633 -35.56 41.19 0.53
N ARG A 634 -35.32 40.35 1.56
CA ARG A 634 -35.56 40.74 2.96
C ARG A 634 -34.69 41.93 3.39
N ARG A 635 -33.40 41.96 3.06
CA ARG A 635 -32.52 43.08 3.40
C ARG A 635 -32.93 44.39 2.72
N ALA A 636 -33.26 44.35 1.43
CA ALA A 636 -33.76 45.53 0.70
C ALA A 636 -35.10 46.03 1.26
N MET A 637 -36.02 45.12 1.61
CA MET A 637 -37.30 45.47 2.26
C MET A 637 -37.10 46.21 3.60
N VAL A 638 -36.11 45.83 4.41
CA VAL A 638 -35.79 46.52 5.66
C VAL A 638 -35.14 47.89 5.38
N ALA A 639 -34.16 47.95 4.48
CA ALA A 639 -33.44 49.19 4.16
C ALA A 639 -34.34 50.29 3.57
N GLU A 640 -35.33 49.92 2.74
CA GLU A 640 -36.25 50.85 2.09
C GLU A 640 -37.62 50.95 2.80
N GLY A 641 -37.73 50.50 4.06
CA GLY A 641 -38.94 50.64 4.88
C GLY A 641 -40.20 50.04 4.24
N GLY A 642 -40.07 48.91 3.52
CA GLY A 642 -41.17 48.25 2.82
C GLY A 642 -41.63 48.93 1.51
N ASN A 643 -40.95 49.98 1.03
CA ASN A 643 -41.33 50.65 -0.21
C ASN A 643 -40.97 49.82 -1.45
N LEU A 644 -41.89 48.94 -1.85
CA LEU A 644 -41.76 47.99 -2.97
C LEU A 644 -41.30 48.60 -4.31
N THR A 645 -41.47 49.91 -4.53
CA THR A 645 -40.95 50.57 -5.75
C THR A 645 -39.45 50.76 -5.68
N ARG A 646 -38.93 51.20 -4.52
CA ARG A 646 -37.50 51.41 -4.30
C ARG A 646 -36.76 50.09 -4.12
N VAL A 647 -37.35 49.13 -3.40
CA VAL A 647 -36.85 47.75 -3.29
C VAL A 647 -36.66 47.12 -4.68
N ALA A 648 -37.64 47.27 -5.58
CA ALA A 648 -37.54 46.75 -6.94
C ALA A 648 -36.40 47.42 -7.74
N ALA A 649 -36.27 48.75 -7.64
CA ALA A 649 -35.20 49.50 -8.31
C ALA A 649 -33.80 49.17 -7.77
N GLN A 650 -33.65 49.09 -6.44
CA GLN A 650 -32.40 48.73 -5.76
C GLN A 650 -31.93 47.31 -6.10
N LEU A 651 -32.87 46.38 -6.27
CA LEU A 651 -32.59 45.00 -6.68
C LEU A 651 -32.51 44.82 -8.21
N GLY A 652 -32.69 45.88 -9.01
CA GLY A 652 -32.62 45.82 -10.47
C GLY A 652 -33.74 45.02 -11.17
N ILE A 653 -34.87 44.79 -10.50
CA ILE A 653 -35.97 43.94 -11.02
C ILE A 653 -37.29 44.71 -11.16
N SER A 654 -38.19 44.24 -12.03
CA SER A 654 -39.51 44.86 -12.19
C SER A 654 -40.44 44.57 -11.01
N ARG A 655 -41.32 45.52 -10.63
CA ARG A 655 -42.29 45.35 -9.53
C ARG A 655 -43.14 44.05 -9.63
N PRO A 656 -43.63 43.60 -10.80
CA PRO A 656 -44.33 42.32 -10.91
C PRO A 656 -43.45 41.11 -10.55
N THR A 657 -42.16 41.16 -10.91
CA THR A 657 -41.20 40.10 -10.59
C THR A 657 -40.92 40.04 -9.09
N LEU A 658 -40.78 41.20 -8.44
CA LEU A 658 -40.66 41.29 -6.98
C LEU A 658 -41.91 40.73 -6.28
N TYR A 659 -43.12 41.09 -6.73
CA TYR A 659 -44.37 40.54 -6.18
C TYR A 659 -44.47 39.01 -6.29
N ARG A 660 -44.06 38.44 -7.43
CA ARG A 660 -44.01 36.99 -7.63
C ARG A 660 -43.02 36.31 -6.67
N LYS A 661 -41.81 36.86 -6.53
CA LYS A 661 -40.78 36.33 -5.62
C LYS A 661 -41.19 36.45 -4.14
N LEU A 662 -41.79 37.57 -3.72
CA LEU A 662 -42.33 37.73 -2.35
C LEU A 662 -43.38 36.66 -2.02
N LYS A 663 -44.28 36.34 -2.95
CA LYS A 663 -45.29 35.27 -2.78
C LYS A 663 -44.66 33.88 -2.71
N ASN A 664 -43.69 33.58 -3.59
CA ASN A 664 -42.99 32.29 -3.60
C ASN A 664 -42.22 32.06 -2.30
N TYR A 665 -41.47 33.07 -1.81
CA TYR A 665 -40.65 32.98 -0.60
C TYR A 665 -41.41 33.27 0.70
N ARG A 666 -42.75 33.42 0.63
CA ARG A 666 -43.65 33.71 1.76
C ARG A 666 -43.18 34.90 2.63
N ILE A 667 -42.56 35.90 2.01
CA ILE A 667 -42.09 37.10 2.71
C ILE A 667 -43.29 38.04 2.91
N GLY A 668 -43.75 38.15 4.14
CA GLY A 668 -44.81 39.08 4.52
C GLY A 668 -44.40 40.54 4.32
N LYS A 669 -45.40 41.43 4.17
CA LYS A 669 -45.16 42.86 4.34
C LYS A 669 -44.96 43.15 5.84
N PRO A 670 -44.02 44.03 6.22
CA PRO A 670 -44.06 44.68 7.53
C PRO A 670 -45.31 45.58 7.64
#